data_AF-A0AAW2ZVY7-F1
#
_entry.id   AF-A0AAW2ZVY7-F1
#
_cell.length_a   1.000
_cell.length_b   1.000
_cell.length_c   1.000
_cell.angle_alpha   90.00
_cell.angle_beta   90.00
_cell.angle_gamma   90.00
#
_symmetry.space_group_name_H-M   'P 1'
#
loop_
_entity.id
_entity.type
_entity.pdbx_description
1 polymer ?
#
loop_
_entity_poly.entity_id
_entity_poly.type
_entity_poly.pdbx_seq_one_letter_code
_entity_poly.pdbx_strand_id
1 'polypeptide(L)'
;MSSKATEDGTGSTSVERRIDAAIKVDRWELREDTLPVGSQVLVSETLFSLGNGLVGVRGHSEETQVGQNVHERHHAPTRSQRAYNNSRRGGDILPDKGRKRSPASVGGKDWHHSHEHGDRNGGSSANSPCGLRGVYFSGFYEQRPLMHPHSFSVGISTKEGYRLRTPDAFCVDAFLSGEHISAAQGTTQCHTRRLDLRTGELHRRFVWFSNQQHREITIESRRFVSAARKNISAMHYKMSVRNAHNTDVRLISRTLLSAVEYDVEAMFTQSNIQDSMSVVLVRTRNSCRHLAIASVETCTSRSYSAGAQRFPSMDTSSTTQGAVSSDPAFMTSPSGAGPSSSVSPSSPAVVSPTTLTPSSRTTEWGTEASYTSCISDGVIIELVKIIGHFGDEDATTEELLDVATHQTREVAALGYEELLAEHCYAMSTFWDTADVRVEPKADVQGAFRFNILQTYMSTSGDPYYCFPTRGLTGDMLLGVQQWDVDALIVPFLSHACPKKARALLEFRIRTLNEAKDIAADMSLPRGALYPYRTVTGERNPTPYCGAFLFVNAVVVYALREYVTATSDTSILVQGGADLIFTTALVWLQWGTWEKGLFHLRSVSGPDTYNDVADNNFFTNLMAQMHLQWAVQLAVMLRQENPEMWCGIMQRAQMTENDIIAMDQAATKMVLPFDGTYRIHPMDQSFMRKKRWGLTSLKDGAGGPLMSLYHPTVVYRHQVCCIPDVLLAIMLAPDRFSLDEAKADFTFYEAVTASDAALRLAIFSVVAAQLRLPNKAMRYFHDALFVDIDNLIGNSGGGLHCTAAAGSWSSMAVGICGLRVAQGVLHFNPMLSEEMDEFEFHARHRGCLVRVLVTQRLVTYTLVSAPESVTDLMLVHAGANRITLRLNHPETVRLFREVRVFDFDCVVFELDSVVKDIEDVHYQAWTQTLEEHFHQHGFSDFSMTKELYLAYLRHVKPFYGLNEIFKKYNHPPPLTGEVDDTAESNTLYGLCHRKLQLFRSYATTHGMPMREGVLQLISLLRQYGIAVGCVSGSKNARWVVNETTKGSSIFDSFLEGKEGESLGLRWRPEMDYFEACAHRMDAATNRAVVVMDGIDGFSKKALERFRMVIDVSPVPEETTLAIPRVLAKNLGDITMETLNEYTVRGRVVNHLREM
;
A
#
# COMPACT_ATOMS: atom_id res chain seq x y z
N MET A 1 -54.80 -17.60 -6.00
CA MET A 1 -54.36 -17.68 -7.40
C MET A 1 -53.08 -16.85 -7.55
N SER A 2 -52.15 -17.43 -8.29
CA SER A 2 -50.72 -17.18 -8.38
C SER A 2 -50.32 -15.89 -9.08
N SER A 3 -49.27 -15.21 -8.60
CA SER A 3 -48.08 -14.93 -9.45
C SER A 3 -46.86 -14.52 -8.63
N LYS A 4 -45.78 -15.28 -8.86
CA LYS A 4 -44.41 -15.18 -8.35
C LYS A 4 -43.81 -13.76 -8.42
N ALA A 5 -43.16 -13.34 -7.34
CA ALA A 5 -42.03 -12.41 -7.40
C ALA A 5 -40.75 -13.25 -7.31
N THR A 6 -39.91 -13.12 -8.32
CA THR A 6 -38.61 -13.79 -8.46
C THR A 6 -37.62 -13.24 -7.42
N GLU A 7 -37.03 -14.17 -6.67
CA GLU A 7 -35.85 -13.96 -5.84
C GLU A 7 -34.64 -13.63 -6.71
N ASP A 8 -34.16 -12.39 -6.65
CA ASP A 8 -32.76 -12.04 -6.89
C ASP A 8 -32.24 -11.37 -5.61
N GLY A 9 -31.80 -12.21 -4.68
CA GLY A 9 -31.07 -11.79 -3.50
C GLY A 9 -29.57 -11.90 -3.75
N THR A 10 -28.88 -10.77 -3.95
CA THR A 10 -27.44 -10.56 -3.70
C THR A 10 -27.10 -9.06 -3.80
N GLY A 11 -27.89 -8.21 -3.14
CA GLY A 11 -27.58 -6.79 -2.97
C GLY A 11 -26.98 -6.51 -1.60
N SER A 12 -25.75 -6.98 -1.34
CA SER A 12 -24.96 -6.44 -0.21
C SER A 12 -24.42 -5.08 -0.64
N THR A 13 -25.24 -4.05 -0.51
CA THR A 13 -24.85 -2.64 -0.70
C THR A 13 -23.56 -2.35 0.05
N SER A 14 -22.60 -1.72 -0.61
CA SER A 14 -21.44 -1.08 0.03
C SER A 14 -21.92 -0.29 1.23
N VAL A 15 -21.31 -0.51 2.40
CA VAL A 15 -21.61 0.28 3.59
C VAL A 15 -21.04 1.66 3.32
N GLU A 16 -21.85 2.57 2.77
CA GLU A 16 -21.55 4.00 2.83
C GLU A 16 -21.30 4.32 4.31
N ARG A 17 -20.13 4.88 4.59
CA ARG A 17 -19.73 5.25 5.95
C ARG A 17 -20.82 6.16 6.51
N ARG A 18 -21.37 5.81 7.67
CA ARG A 18 -22.48 6.57 8.27
C ARG A 18 -22.05 8.03 8.41
N ILE A 19 -22.91 8.95 7.97
CA ILE A 19 -22.70 10.41 8.09
C ILE A 19 -22.43 10.81 9.56
N ASP A 20 -22.89 9.99 10.51
CA ASP A 20 -22.72 10.19 11.96
C ASP A 20 -21.54 9.41 12.59
N ALA A 21 -20.50 9.05 11.81
CA ALA A 21 -19.32 8.37 12.35
C ALA A 21 -18.62 9.21 13.44
N ALA A 22 -18.33 8.61 14.59
CA ALA A 22 -17.71 9.30 15.74
C ALA A 22 -16.32 9.87 15.42
N ILE A 23 -15.59 9.23 14.49
CA ILE A 23 -14.27 9.65 14.02
C ILE A 23 -14.38 10.11 12.57
N LYS A 24 -14.12 11.38 12.32
CA LYS A 24 -14.04 11.95 10.97
C LYS A 24 -12.66 11.73 10.38
N VAL A 25 -12.62 11.39 9.10
CA VAL A 25 -11.38 11.16 8.35
C VAL A 25 -11.36 12.13 7.19
N ASP A 26 -10.34 12.97 7.15
CA ASP A 26 -10.02 13.86 6.04
C ASP A 26 -8.65 13.46 5.46
N ARG A 27 -8.28 14.02 4.30
CA ARG A 27 -7.12 13.64 3.49
C ARG A 27 -5.82 13.53 4.25
N TRP A 28 -5.64 14.33 5.30
CA TRP A 28 -4.43 14.38 6.11
C TRP A 28 -4.75 14.53 7.60
N GLU A 29 -5.96 14.18 8.01
CA GLU A 29 -6.38 14.38 9.39
C GLU A 29 -7.37 13.33 9.86
N LEU A 30 -7.13 12.80 11.05
CA LEU A 30 -8.14 12.10 11.84
C LEU A 30 -8.69 13.07 12.88
N ARG A 31 -10.02 13.21 12.99
CA ARG A 31 -10.67 14.14 13.91
C ARG A 31 -11.78 13.48 14.74
N GLU A 32 -11.76 13.72 16.03
CA GLU A 32 -12.81 13.38 16.99
C GLU A 32 -13.36 14.70 17.56
N ASP A 33 -14.64 15.00 17.31
CA ASP A 33 -15.31 16.24 17.76
C ASP A 33 -16.17 16.04 19.01
N THR A 34 -16.27 14.79 19.47
CA THR A 34 -17.10 14.40 20.61
C THR A 34 -16.29 13.53 21.54
N LEU A 35 -16.37 13.79 22.83
CA LEU A 35 -15.67 12.98 23.82
C LEU A 35 -16.17 11.52 23.77
N PRO A 36 -15.28 10.52 23.64
CA PRO A 36 -15.70 9.13 23.54
C PRO A 36 -16.22 8.63 24.89
N VAL A 37 -17.18 7.70 24.85
CA VAL A 37 -17.82 7.12 26.04
C VAL A 37 -17.83 5.59 26.01
N GLY A 38 -17.79 4.96 27.18
CA GLY A 38 -17.84 3.50 27.31
C GLY A 38 -16.68 2.80 26.59
N SER A 39 -16.99 1.75 25.80
CA SER A 39 -15.99 0.97 25.07
C SER A 39 -15.29 1.75 23.94
N GLN A 40 -15.84 2.89 23.49
CA GLN A 40 -15.24 3.71 22.44
C GLN A 40 -13.98 4.44 22.91
N VAL A 41 -13.81 4.64 24.22
CA VAL A 41 -12.64 5.35 24.79
C VAL A 41 -11.34 4.66 24.38
N LEU A 42 -11.27 3.33 24.55
CA LEU A 42 -10.06 2.57 24.21
C LEU A 42 -9.75 2.58 22.71
N VAL A 43 -10.79 2.51 21.86
CA VAL A 43 -10.64 2.58 20.40
C VAL A 43 -10.11 3.95 20.00
N SER A 44 -10.70 5.03 20.52
CA SER A 44 -10.24 6.40 20.28
C SER A 44 -8.78 6.57 20.70
N GLU A 45 -8.42 6.19 21.92
CA GLU A 45 -7.02 6.25 22.37
C GLU A 45 -6.07 5.47 21.45
N THR A 46 -6.46 4.29 20.97
CA THR A 46 -5.64 3.53 20.02
C THR A 46 -5.47 4.31 18.71
N LEU A 47 -6.55 4.82 18.12
CA LEU A 47 -6.52 5.53 16.84
C LEU A 47 -5.66 6.80 16.88
N PHE A 48 -5.64 7.49 18.02
CA PHE A 48 -4.83 8.69 18.21
C PHE A 48 -3.44 8.40 18.82
N SER A 49 -2.95 7.16 18.69
CA SER A 49 -1.60 6.79 19.15
C SER A 49 -0.51 7.46 18.32
N LEU A 50 0.59 7.76 19.00
CA LEU A 50 1.81 8.35 18.48
C LEU A 50 2.99 7.41 18.68
N GLY A 51 4.08 7.64 17.94
CA GLY A 51 5.29 6.84 18.08
C GLY A 51 6.30 7.08 16.96
N ASN A 52 7.47 6.49 17.12
CA ASN A 52 8.54 6.49 16.12
C ASN A 52 9.22 5.11 15.99
N GLY A 53 8.60 4.11 16.63
CA GLY A 53 8.99 2.72 16.75
C GLY A 53 9.93 2.39 17.90
N LEU A 54 10.58 3.39 18.50
CA LEU A 54 11.31 3.21 19.77
C LEU A 54 10.38 3.51 20.95
N VAL A 55 9.67 4.62 20.87
CA VAL A 55 8.67 5.06 21.84
C VAL A 55 7.29 5.03 21.18
N GLY A 56 6.29 4.57 21.91
CA GLY A 56 4.87 4.66 21.53
C GLY A 56 4.05 5.25 22.66
N VAL A 57 3.07 6.07 22.33
CA VAL A 57 2.21 6.77 23.29
C VAL A 57 0.78 6.67 22.79
N ARG A 58 -0.12 6.06 23.57
CA ARG A 58 -1.54 6.03 23.22
C ARG A 58 -2.13 7.45 23.18
N GLY A 59 -3.20 7.66 22.44
CA GLY A 59 -3.95 8.92 22.36
C GLY A 59 -4.76 9.28 23.61
N HIS A 60 -4.30 8.88 24.80
CA HIS A 60 -4.97 9.14 26.08
C HIS A 60 -4.92 10.62 26.47
N SER A 61 -5.88 11.03 27.31
CA SER A 61 -5.90 12.38 27.89
C SER A 61 -4.64 12.66 28.71
N GLU A 62 -4.23 13.92 28.79
CA GLU A 62 -3.13 14.36 29.64
C GLU A 62 -3.52 14.28 31.11
N GLU A 63 -4.75 14.68 31.44
CA GLU A 63 -5.28 14.65 32.80
C GLU A 63 -5.64 13.24 33.27
N THR A 64 -5.57 13.04 34.58
CA THR A 64 -6.03 11.83 35.27
C THR A 64 -7.56 11.86 35.47
N GLN A 65 -8.15 10.72 35.87
CA GLN A 65 -9.53 10.70 36.37
C GLN A 65 -9.55 10.86 37.90
N VAL A 66 -10.49 11.65 38.45
CA VAL A 66 -10.72 11.74 39.90
C VAL A 66 -10.94 10.33 40.46
N GLY A 67 -10.10 9.91 41.41
CA GLY A 67 -10.13 8.57 41.98
C GLY A 67 -8.92 7.69 41.61
N GLN A 68 -8.26 7.91 40.48
CA GLN A 68 -7.04 7.16 40.12
C GLN A 68 -5.88 7.45 41.09
N ASN A 69 -5.92 8.59 41.79
CA ASN A 69 -4.97 8.97 42.84
C ASN A 69 -5.38 8.48 44.26
N VAL A 70 -6.47 7.71 44.43
CA VAL A 70 -7.03 7.35 45.76
C VAL A 70 -6.45 6.05 46.33
N HIS A 71 -5.74 5.24 45.55
CA HIS A 71 -5.08 4.04 46.08
C HIS A 71 -3.84 4.34 46.94
N GLU A 72 -3.42 5.60 47.07
CA GLU A 72 -2.26 6.01 47.89
C GLU A 72 -2.56 6.21 49.39
N ARG A 73 -3.81 6.08 49.87
CA ARG A 73 -4.13 6.39 51.29
C ARG A 73 -4.61 5.22 52.16
N HIS A 74 -5.03 4.10 51.59
CA HIS A 74 -5.45 2.95 52.37
C HIS A 74 -4.97 1.66 51.71
N HIS A 75 -3.83 1.15 52.15
CA HIS A 75 -3.66 -0.26 52.52
C HIS A 75 -2.29 -0.44 53.19
N ALA A 76 -2.28 -0.32 54.51
CA ALA A 76 -1.38 -1.16 55.30
C ALA A 76 -1.69 -2.63 54.92
N PRO A 77 -0.69 -3.47 54.66
CA PRO A 77 -0.95 -4.83 54.19
C PRO A 77 -1.69 -5.60 55.29
N THR A 78 -2.96 -5.90 55.05
CA THR A 78 -3.71 -6.84 55.89
C THR A 78 -3.05 -8.21 55.78
N ARG A 79 -2.77 -8.78 56.94
CA ARG A 79 -1.88 -9.90 57.22
C ARG A 79 -2.32 -11.27 56.68
N SER A 80 -3.17 -11.36 55.65
CA SER A 80 -3.79 -12.62 55.18
C SER A 80 -3.19 -13.23 53.90
N GLN A 81 -2.22 -12.61 53.23
CA GLN A 81 -1.49 -13.22 52.10
C GLN A 81 -0.03 -13.61 52.42
N ARG A 82 0.26 -13.90 53.70
CA ARG A 82 1.58 -14.42 54.16
C ARG A 82 1.57 -15.90 54.58
N ALA A 83 0.50 -16.65 54.30
CA ALA A 83 0.37 -18.03 54.73
C ALA A 83 0.34 -19.04 53.57
N TYR A 84 1.33 -18.99 52.69
CA TYR A 84 1.67 -20.09 51.78
C TYR A 84 3.18 -20.12 51.55
N ASN A 85 3.95 -20.32 52.63
CA ASN A 85 5.36 -20.74 52.53
C ASN A 85 6.00 -21.27 53.84
N ASN A 86 5.22 -21.54 54.89
CA ASN A 86 5.78 -22.08 56.14
C ASN A 86 4.91 -23.21 56.72
N SER A 87 4.97 -24.41 56.13
CA SER A 87 4.54 -25.64 56.81
C SER A 87 4.89 -26.92 56.04
N ARG A 88 6.18 -27.25 55.88
CA ARG A 88 6.65 -28.64 55.79
C ARG A 88 8.03 -28.81 56.43
N ARG A 89 8.06 -28.82 57.77
CA ARG A 89 9.00 -29.63 58.56
C ARG A 89 8.16 -30.57 59.42
N GLY A 90 8.55 -31.84 59.43
CA GLY A 90 8.04 -32.85 60.36
C GLY A 90 6.78 -33.57 59.88
N GLY A 91 6.96 -34.79 59.38
CA GLY A 91 5.89 -35.78 59.42
C GLY A 91 5.90 -36.46 60.78
N ASP A 92 4.72 -36.79 61.30
CA ASP A 92 4.55 -38.01 62.08
C ASP A 92 3.13 -38.57 61.98
N ILE A 93 3.12 -39.89 62.09
CA ILE A 93 2.13 -40.92 61.78
C ILE A 93 1.19 -41.16 62.99
N LEU A 94 -0.16 -41.21 62.80
CA LEU A 94 -1.10 -42.29 63.21
C LEU A 94 -2.60 -41.86 63.32
N PRO A 95 -3.56 -42.82 63.21
CA PRO A 95 -4.98 -42.62 62.85
C PRO A 95 -5.97 -42.90 64.00
N ASP A 96 -7.26 -42.50 63.87
CA ASP A 96 -8.38 -43.43 64.12
C ASP A 96 -9.82 -42.91 63.79
N LYS A 97 -10.64 -43.85 63.32
CA LYS A 97 -12.11 -44.11 63.44
C LYS A 97 -13.18 -42.99 63.38
N GLY A 98 -13.96 -43.01 62.29
CA GLY A 98 -15.21 -43.80 62.20
C GLY A 98 -16.58 -43.11 62.43
N ARG A 99 -17.44 -43.07 61.39
CA ARG A 99 -18.80 -43.67 61.35
C ARG A 99 -19.56 -43.38 60.04
N LYS A 100 -20.42 -44.35 59.65
CA LYS A 100 -21.13 -44.53 58.37
C LYS A 100 -22.53 -43.86 58.33
N ARG A 101 -22.95 -43.32 57.16
CA ARG A 101 -24.04 -43.85 56.27
C ARG A 101 -24.58 -42.77 55.27
N SER A 102 -24.29 -42.97 53.97
CA SER A 102 -25.13 -42.93 52.73
C SER A 102 -26.22 -41.84 52.48
N PRO A 103 -26.63 -41.59 51.21
CA PRO A 103 -25.85 -41.20 50.02
C PRO A 103 -26.48 -39.98 49.29
N ALA A 104 -25.73 -38.91 49.03
CA ALA A 104 -26.12 -37.85 48.08
C ALA A 104 -24.91 -36.98 47.71
N SER A 105 -24.91 -36.50 46.46
CA SER A 105 -23.95 -35.57 45.84
C SER A 105 -22.62 -36.17 45.33
N VAL A 106 -22.44 -36.14 44.01
CA VAL A 106 -21.12 -36.10 43.37
C VAL A 106 -21.00 -34.69 42.78
N GLY A 107 -20.54 -33.76 43.62
CA GLY A 107 -19.99 -32.49 43.18
C GLY A 107 -18.51 -32.68 42.89
N GLY A 108 -18.12 -32.50 41.63
CA GLY A 108 -16.73 -32.50 41.20
C GLY A 108 -15.97 -31.33 41.81
N LYS A 109 -14.75 -31.59 42.29
CA LYS A 109 -13.78 -30.57 42.68
C LYS A 109 -13.15 -30.01 41.42
N ASP A 110 -13.41 -28.74 41.16
CA ASP A 110 -12.81 -27.98 40.07
C ASP A 110 -11.33 -27.71 40.33
N TRP A 111 -10.53 -27.97 39.30
CA TRP A 111 -9.15 -27.57 39.16
C TRP A 111 -9.12 -26.14 38.62
N HIS A 112 -8.55 -25.21 39.38
CA HIS A 112 -8.38 -23.82 38.96
C HIS A 112 -7.31 -23.69 37.88
N HIS A 113 -7.73 -23.33 36.67
CA HIS A 113 -6.89 -22.69 35.65
C HIS A 113 -7.27 -21.21 35.55
N SER A 114 -6.25 -20.36 35.59
CA SER A 114 -6.32 -18.90 35.48
C SER A 114 -6.81 -18.48 34.10
N HIS A 115 -8.12 -18.26 34.00
CA HIS A 115 -8.75 -17.45 32.96
C HIS A 115 -8.95 -16.03 33.47
N GLU A 116 -8.83 -15.08 32.54
CA GLU A 116 -9.28 -13.70 32.64
C GLU A 116 -10.61 -13.62 33.40
N HIS A 117 -10.60 -12.98 34.57
CA HIS A 117 -11.83 -12.65 35.26
C HIS A 117 -12.47 -11.43 34.58
N GLY A 118 -13.42 -11.71 33.70
CA GLY A 118 -14.62 -10.89 33.58
C GLY A 118 -15.49 -11.12 34.83
N ASP A 119 -15.63 -10.08 35.64
CA ASP A 119 -16.43 -10.09 36.87
C ASP A 119 -17.94 -10.08 36.52
N ARG A 120 -18.68 -11.13 36.90
CA ARG A 120 -20.15 -11.15 36.91
C ARG A 120 -20.71 -11.99 38.07
N ASN A 121 -21.02 -11.32 39.18
CA ASN A 121 -22.19 -11.46 40.08
C ASN A 121 -21.82 -10.88 41.45
N GLY A 122 -22.51 -9.94 42.09
CA GLY A 122 -23.68 -9.13 41.79
C GLY A 122 -23.84 -8.15 42.96
N GLY A 123 -23.95 -6.85 42.67
CA GLY A 123 -24.03 -5.79 43.67
C GLY A 123 -23.69 -4.40 43.11
N SER A 124 -24.53 -3.87 42.22
CA SER A 124 -24.79 -2.42 42.05
C SER A 124 -23.58 -1.45 42.13
N SER A 125 -22.70 -1.44 41.12
CA SER A 125 -22.28 -0.21 40.40
C SER A 125 -21.47 -0.62 39.16
N ALA A 126 -21.82 -0.08 37.99
CA ALA A 126 -21.23 -0.43 36.71
C ALA A 126 -19.85 0.24 36.54
N ASN A 127 -18.75 -0.52 36.66
CA ASN A 127 -17.44 -0.09 36.18
C ASN A 127 -17.45 -0.11 34.64
N SER A 128 -17.74 1.05 34.04
CA SER A 128 -17.50 1.27 32.61
C SER A 128 -15.99 1.17 32.33
N PRO A 129 -15.55 0.72 31.14
CA PRO A 129 -14.12 0.69 30.82
C PRO A 129 -13.54 2.10 30.96
N CYS A 130 -12.60 2.26 31.90
CA CYS A 130 -11.83 3.47 32.10
C CYS A 130 -10.73 3.53 31.03
N GLY A 131 -10.31 4.73 30.59
CA GLY A 131 -9.25 4.90 29.58
C GLY A 131 -7.93 4.23 29.99
N LEU A 132 -7.14 3.81 29.01
CA LEU A 132 -5.88 3.10 29.21
C LEU A 132 -4.71 4.03 28.87
N ARG A 133 -4.16 4.68 29.90
CA ARG A 133 -2.90 5.42 29.78
C ARG A 133 -1.77 4.43 29.47
N GLY A 134 -1.06 4.65 28.38
CA GLY A 134 -0.06 3.71 27.90
C GLY A 134 1.06 4.42 27.14
N VAL A 135 2.25 4.34 27.70
CA VAL A 135 3.52 4.69 27.07
C VAL A 135 4.33 3.41 26.98
N TYR A 136 5.01 3.18 25.86
CA TYR A 136 5.74 1.96 25.57
C TYR A 136 7.14 2.30 25.07
N PHE A 137 8.11 1.45 25.41
CA PHE A 137 9.46 1.52 24.88
C PHE A 137 9.84 0.15 24.30
N SER A 138 10.36 0.11 23.07
CA SER A 138 10.57 -1.12 22.32
C SER A 138 11.48 -2.13 23.02
N GLY A 139 12.48 -1.64 23.75
CA GLY A 139 13.41 -2.45 24.55
C GLY A 139 12.95 -2.77 25.98
N PHE A 140 11.76 -2.32 26.39
CA PHE A 140 11.26 -2.52 27.75
C PHE A 140 10.22 -3.65 27.79
N TYR A 141 10.68 -4.83 28.20
CA TYR A 141 9.91 -6.06 28.20
C TYR A 141 10.23 -6.90 29.43
N GLU A 142 9.33 -7.80 29.79
CA GLU A 142 9.46 -8.74 30.91
C GLU A 142 9.30 -10.18 30.43
N GLN A 143 9.83 -11.11 31.23
CA GLN A 143 9.60 -12.54 31.07
C GLN A 143 8.98 -13.11 32.34
N ARG A 144 7.97 -13.97 32.20
CA ARG A 144 7.41 -14.73 33.33
C ARG A 144 7.58 -16.23 33.11
N PRO A 145 7.95 -17.01 34.15
CA PRO A 145 7.97 -18.46 34.05
C PRO A 145 6.55 -19.00 33.91
N LEU A 146 6.36 -19.96 33.03
CA LEU A 146 5.10 -20.69 32.92
C LEU A 146 5.13 -21.89 33.86
N MET A 147 4.28 -21.88 34.89
CA MET A 147 4.08 -23.03 35.77
C MET A 147 3.17 -24.06 35.09
N HIS A 148 3.74 -24.89 34.24
CA HIS A 148 3.07 -26.12 33.79
C HIS A 148 3.17 -27.16 34.91
N PRO A 149 2.05 -27.71 35.43
CA PRO A 149 2.09 -28.60 36.58
C PRO A 149 3.08 -29.76 36.41
N HIS A 150 3.29 -30.33 35.21
CA HIS A 150 4.48 -31.11 34.89
C HIS A 150 5.02 -30.70 33.51
N SER A 151 6.34 -30.65 33.38
CA SER A 151 7.10 -30.56 32.12
C SER A 151 6.86 -31.82 31.27
N PHE A 152 5.74 -31.86 30.53
CA PHE A 152 5.34 -33.07 29.80
C PHE A 152 5.98 -33.21 28.41
N SER A 153 6.72 -32.22 27.89
CA SER A 153 7.27 -32.30 26.52
C SER A 153 8.49 -31.40 26.33
N VAL A 154 9.53 -31.96 25.68
CA VAL A 154 10.71 -31.23 25.20
C VAL A 154 10.27 -30.25 24.10
N GLY A 155 10.87 -29.05 24.05
CA GLY A 155 10.62 -28.05 23.01
C GLY A 155 9.43 -27.10 23.22
N ILE A 156 8.70 -27.22 24.34
CA ILE A 156 7.68 -26.23 24.73
C ILE A 156 8.34 -25.06 25.49
N SER A 157 7.86 -23.84 25.24
CA SER A 157 8.35 -22.64 25.93
C SER A 157 8.09 -22.73 27.44
N THR A 158 9.13 -22.56 28.25
CA THR A 158 9.04 -22.55 29.73
C THR A 158 8.80 -21.16 30.30
N LYS A 159 8.87 -20.14 29.45
CA LYS A 159 8.70 -18.73 29.78
C LYS A 159 7.84 -18.03 28.74
N GLU A 160 7.20 -16.93 29.13
CA GLU A 160 6.49 -16.03 28.23
C GLU A 160 7.08 -14.63 28.33
N GLY A 161 7.55 -14.10 27.20
CA GLY A 161 8.00 -12.72 27.08
C GLY A 161 6.85 -11.80 26.67
N TYR A 162 6.78 -10.61 27.26
CA TYR A 162 5.75 -9.61 26.96
C TYR A 162 6.30 -8.21 27.17
N ARG A 163 5.79 -7.25 26.40
CA ARG A 163 6.11 -5.84 26.60
C ARG A 163 5.31 -5.26 27.75
N LEU A 164 5.92 -4.31 28.43
CA LEU A 164 5.31 -3.57 29.52
C LEU A 164 5.10 -2.11 29.10
N ARG A 165 4.13 -1.46 29.76
CA ARG A 165 4.08 0.00 29.71
C ARG A 165 5.23 0.56 30.55
N THR A 166 5.57 1.80 30.27
CA THR A 166 6.63 2.55 30.94
C THR A 166 6.01 3.66 31.79
N PRO A 167 6.77 4.32 32.69
CA PRO A 167 6.27 5.50 33.37
C PRO A 167 5.72 6.55 32.40
N ASP A 168 4.54 7.09 32.69
CA ASP A 168 3.85 8.09 31.89
C ASP A 168 4.32 9.49 32.27
N ALA A 169 5.12 10.10 31.39
CA ALA A 169 5.61 11.46 31.52
C ALA A 169 4.70 12.53 30.85
N PHE A 170 3.58 12.15 30.25
CA PHE A 170 2.63 13.07 29.60
C PHE A 170 1.48 13.51 30.53
N CYS A 171 1.52 13.09 31.80
CA CYS A 171 0.49 13.43 32.77
C CYS A 171 0.55 14.89 33.21
N VAL A 172 -0.55 15.62 33.01
CA VAL A 172 -0.74 17.01 33.49
C VAL A 172 -2.15 17.16 34.03
N ASP A 173 -2.28 17.45 35.32
CA ASP A 173 -3.56 17.80 35.94
C ASP A 173 -3.67 19.31 36.15
N ALA A 174 -4.80 19.88 35.76
CA ALA A 174 -5.12 21.28 36.00
C ALA A 174 -6.21 21.41 37.07
N PHE A 175 -6.09 22.43 37.92
CA PHE A 175 -7.06 22.75 38.95
C PHE A 175 -7.44 24.22 38.93
N LEU A 176 -8.72 24.51 39.17
CA LEU A 176 -9.27 25.84 39.34
C LEU A 176 -9.85 25.98 40.75
N SER A 177 -9.23 26.78 41.60
CA SER A 177 -9.67 26.99 43.00
C SER A 177 -9.93 25.66 43.75
N GLY A 178 -9.07 24.67 43.50
CA GLY A 178 -9.17 23.31 44.06
C GLY A 178 -10.01 22.31 43.25
N GLU A 179 -10.82 22.74 42.29
CA GLU A 179 -11.62 21.87 41.41
C GLU A 179 -10.75 21.26 40.31
N HIS A 180 -10.76 19.93 40.15
CA HIS A 180 -9.99 19.23 39.11
C HIS A 180 -10.66 19.36 37.74
N ILE A 181 -9.91 19.82 36.75
CA ILE A 181 -10.39 19.98 35.38
C ILE A 181 -10.14 18.68 34.64
N SER A 182 -11.22 17.99 34.26
CA SER A 182 -11.15 16.77 33.47
C SER A 182 -12.23 16.76 32.40
N ALA A 183 -11.86 16.43 31.16
CA ALA A 183 -12.87 16.38 30.10
C ALA A 183 -13.90 15.27 30.35
N ALA A 184 -13.48 14.17 30.97
CA ALA A 184 -14.34 13.04 31.33
C ALA A 184 -15.23 13.30 32.55
N GLN A 185 -14.89 14.29 33.38
CA GLN A 185 -15.59 14.56 34.63
C GLN A 185 -15.93 16.06 34.75
N GLY A 186 -17.22 16.37 34.77
CA GLY A 186 -17.73 17.74 34.80
C GLY A 186 -18.40 18.13 33.48
N THR A 187 -18.52 19.44 33.23
CA THR A 187 -19.33 19.95 32.12
C THR A 187 -18.42 20.34 30.96
N THR A 188 -18.13 19.39 30.07
CA THR A 188 -17.40 19.64 28.83
C THR A 188 -18.35 20.20 27.78
N GLN A 189 -18.16 21.47 27.41
CA GLN A 189 -18.99 22.17 26.43
C GLN A 189 -18.58 21.87 24.99
N CYS A 190 -17.28 21.74 24.74
CA CYS A 190 -16.77 21.26 23.45
C CYS A 190 -15.48 20.46 23.66
N HIS A 191 -15.24 19.52 22.76
CA HIS A 191 -14.02 18.71 22.72
C HIS A 191 -13.63 18.52 21.26
N THR A 192 -12.33 18.52 21.00
CA THR A 192 -11.77 18.20 19.70
C THR A 192 -10.43 17.52 19.90
N ARG A 193 -10.19 16.42 19.20
CA ARG A 193 -8.88 15.76 19.10
C ARG A 193 -8.57 15.53 17.62
N ARG A 194 -7.37 15.91 17.19
CA ARG A 194 -6.92 15.90 15.79
C ARG A 194 -5.54 15.26 15.72
N LEU A 195 -5.38 14.25 14.87
CA LEU A 195 -4.09 13.70 14.49
C LEU A 195 -3.75 14.23 13.10
N ASP A 196 -2.71 15.04 12.99
CA ASP A 196 -2.18 15.44 11.67
C ASP A 196 -1.42 14.26 11.08
N LEU A 197 -1.91 13.72 9.96
CA LEU A 197 -1.32 12.56 9.33
C LEU A 197 -0.02 12.87 8.59
N ARG A 198 0.28 14.14 8.29
CA ARG A 198 1.55 14.54 7.67
C ARG A 198 2.70 14.45 8.66
N THR A 199 2.45 14.86 9.89
CA THR A 199 3.48 15.03 10.90
C THR A 199 3.42 13.93 11.95
N GLY A 200 2.25 13.37 12.26
CA GLY A 200 2.07 12.52 13.45
C GLY A 200 1.99 13.35 14.74
N GLU A 201 1.63 14.63 14.64
CA GLU A 201 1.36 15.48 15.81
C GLU A 201 -0.11 15.33 16.25
N LEU A 202 -0.31 15.10 17.55
CA LEU A 202 -1.64 15.04 18.17
C LEU A 202 -1.98 16.39 18.79
N HIS A 203 -3.12 16.97 18.41
CA HIS A 203 -3.70 18.15 19.02
C HIS A 203 -4.98 17.76 19.75
N ARG A 204 -5.18 18.30 20.93
CA ARG A 204 -6.42 18.18 21.67
C ARG A 204 -6.81 19.52 22.26
N ARG A 205 -8.11 19.81 22.20
CA ARG A 205 -8.71 21.02 22.76
C ARG A 205 -10.02 20.66 23.42
N PHE A 206 -10.27 21.17 24.62
CA PHE A 206 -11.61 21.11 25.20
C PHE A 206 -11.92 22.36 26.00
N VAL A 207 -13.21 22.71 26.02
CA VAL A 207 -13.75 23.79 26.84
C VAL A 207 -14.58 23.17 27.94
N TRP A 208 -14.20 23.47 29.17
CA TRP A 208 -14.79 22.92 30.37
C TRP A 208 -15.38 24.04 31.22
N PHE A 209 -16.57 23.81 31.77
CA PHE A 209 -17.28 24.80 32.59
C PHE A 209 -17.33 24.36 34.05
N SER A 210 -16.78 25.19 34.93
CA SER A 210 -16.90 25.01 36.37
C SER A 210 -18.29 25.43 36.83
N ASN A 211 -19.07 24.48 37.33
CA ASN A 211 -20.36 24.78 37.94
C ASN A 211 -20.21 25.48 39.31
N GLN A 212 -19.06 25.30 39.98
CA GLN A 212 -18.81 25.89 41.30
C GLN A 212 -18.31 27.33 41.22
N GLN A 213 -17.42 27.60 40.27
CA GLN A 213 -16.80 28.91 40.08
C GLN A 213 -17.49 29.74 39.00
N HIS A 214 -18.43 29.16 38.24
CA HIS A 214 -19.14 29.77 37.10
C HIS A 214 -18.18 30.37 36.06
N ARG A 215 -17.13 29.61 35.71
CA ARG A 215 -16.05 30.03 34.80
C ARG A 215 -15.84 29.01 33.70
N GLU A 216 -15.46 29.53 32.53
CA GLU A 216 -15.08 28.73 31.36
C GLU A 216 -13.56 28.59 31.30
N ILE A 217 -13.10 27.36 31.11
CA ILE A 217 -11.68 27.00 31.03
C ILE A 217 -11.45 26.33 29.70
N THR A 218 -10.44 26.78 28.96
CA THR A 218 -9.98 26.10 27.74
C THR A 218 -8.64 25.46 28.01
N ILE A 219 -8.55 24.16 27.74
CA ILE A 219 -7.31 23.40 27.71
C ILE A 219 -6.97 23.07 26.26
N GLU A 220 -5.72 23.30 25.88
CA GLU A 220 -5.16 22.93 24.58
C GLU A 220 -3.85 22.17 24.81
N SER A 221 -3.71 20.98 24.24
CA SER A 221 -2.47 20.21 24.26
C SER A 221 -2.04 19.84 22.84
N ARG A 222 -0.72 19.85 22.62
CA ARG A 222 -0.06 19.38 21.41
C ARG A 222 1.08 18.47 21.81
N ARG A 223 1.23 17.31 21.18
CA ARG A 223 2.35 16.41 21.45
C ARG A 223 2.74 15.58 20.24
N PHE A 224 4.01 15.21 20.16
CA PHE A 224 4.55 14.32 19.13
C PHE A 224 5.69 13.46 19.71
N VAL A 225 6.00 12.38 19.01
CA VAL A 225 7.17 11.53 19.25
C VAL A 225 8.16 11.72 18.13
N SER A 226 9.36 12.25 18.42
CA SER A 226 10.25 12.75 17.38
C SER A 226 10.73 11.64 16.44
N ALA A 227 10.48 11.82 15.15
CA ALA A 227 11.00 10.93 14.12
C ALA A 227 12.52 11.10 13.90
N ALA A 228 13.04 12.32 14.16
CA ALA A 228 14.45 12.70 13.98
C ALA A 228 15.32 12.29 15.18
N ARG A 229 14.84 12.51 16.41
CA ARG A 229 15.52 12.14 17.66
C ARG A 229 14.74 11.04 18.36
N LYS A 230 15.12 9.78 18.13
CA LYS A 230 14.28 8.62 18.46
C LYS A 230 13.91 8.48 19.94
N ASN A 231 14.75 8.98 20.83
CA ASN A 231 14.56 8.98 22.28
C ASN A 231 13.75 10.18 22.80
N ILE A 232 13.33 11.13 21.97
CA ILE A 232 12.76 12.41 22.42
C ILE A 232 11.23 12.52 22.16
N SER A 233 10.53 12.65 23.29
CA SER A 233 9.18 13.16 23.57
C SER A 233 9.04 14.69 23.55
N ALA A 234 7.98 15.29 23.02
CA ALA A 234 7.66 16.69 23.31
C ALA A 234 6.15 16.94 23.49
N MET A 235 5.79 17.78 24.46
CA MET A 235 4.42 18.21 24.73
C MET A 235 4.35 19.71 25.03
N HIS A 236 3.33 20.37 24.50
CA HIS A 236 2.98 21.76 24.78
C HIS A 236 1.53 21.79 25.29
N TYR A 237 1.33 22.26 26.51
CA TYR A 237 0.06 22.30 27.21
C TYR A 237 -0.29 23.75 27.57
N LYS A 238 -1.51 24.19 27.25
CA LYS A 238 -2.00 25.54 27.53
C LYS A 238 -3.30 25.50 28.33
N MET A 239 -3.39 26.38 29.31
CA MET A 239 -4.61 26.63 30.08
C MET A 239 -4.96 28.11 30.02
N SER A 240 -6.23 28.40 29.70
CA SER A 240 -6.79 29.75 29.80
C SER A 240 -8.12 29.71 30.54
N VAL A 241 -8.37 30.75 31.35
CA VAL A 241 -9.59 30.88 32.15
C VAL A 241 -10.25 32.20 31.76
N ARG A 242 -11.52 32.14 31.33
CA ARG A 242 -12.30 33.34 31.02
C ARG A 242 -12.94 33.93 32.26
N ASN A 243 -13.10 35.26 32.25
CA ASN A 243 -13.62 36.05 33.35
C ASN A 243 -12.82 35.78 34.64
N ALA A 244 -11.49 35.73 34.50
CA ALA A 244 -10.61 35.48 35.64
C ALA A 244 -10.44 36.74 36.52
N HIS A 245 -10.89 36.69 37.77
CA HIS A 245 -10.56 37.70 38.78
C HIS A 245 -9.96 37.02 40.00
N ASN A 246 -8.70 37.32 40.29
CA ASN A 246 -7.92 36.79 41.42
C ASN A 246 -8.14 35.28 41.65
N THR A 247 -7.96 34.50 40.59
CA THR A 247 -8.39 33.10 40.53
C THR A 247 -7.22 32.17 40.74
N ASP A 248 -7.32 31.31 41.75
CA ASP A 248 -6.29 30.31 42.02
C ASP A 248 -6.29 29.24 40.94
N VAL A 249 -5.12 29.03 40.34
CA VAL A 249 -4.88 28.00 39.33
C VAL A 249 -3.64 27.22 39.73
N ARG A 250 -3.74 25.89 39.59
CA ARG A 250 -2.64 24.98 39.85
C ARG A 250 -2.51 23.97 38.72
N LEU A 251 -1.31 23.86 38.14
CA LEU A 251 -0.93 22.81 37.20
C LEU A 251 0.00 21.83 37.91
N ILE A 252 -0.25 20.53 37.77
CA ILE A 252 0.63 19.47 38.27
C ILE A 252 1.08 18.60 37.10
N SER A 253 2.35 18.73 36.72
CA SER A 253 3.03 17.85 35.78
C SER A 253 3.58 16.63 36.53
N ARG A 254 3.41 15.42 35.97
CA ARG A 254 3.91 14.20 36.59
C ARG A 254 4.64 13.28 35.63
N THR A 255 5.52 12.47 36.20
CA THR A 255 6.02 11.24 35.59
C THR A 255 5.62 10.11 36.52
N LEU A 256 4.63 9.31 36.11
CA LEU A 256 3.94 8.32 36.96
C LEU A 256 4.25 6.89 36.51
N LEU A 257 4.67 6.04 37.44
CA LEU A 257 4.62 4.59 37.27
C LEU A 257 3.25 4.08 37.76
N SER A 258 2.51 3.37 36.93
CA SER A 258 1.20 2.82 37.30
C SER A 258 1.36 1.72 38.36
N ALA A 259 0.61 1.79 39.46
CA ALA A 259 0.61 0.79 40.52
C ALA A 259 0.19 -0.63 40.08
N VAL A 260 -0.33 -0.79 38.86
CA VAL A 260 -0.79 -2.06 38.29
C VAL A 260 0.36 -2.88 37.68
N GLU A 261 1.52 -2.27 37.45
CA GLU A 261 2.70 -2.95 36.89
C GLU A 261 3.55 -3.57 38.00
N TYR A 262 3.05 -4.66 38.57
CA TYR A 262 3.75 -5.42 39.63
C TYR A 262 5.13 -5.95 39.21
N ASP A 263 5.42 -6.00 37.91
CA ASP A 263 6.68 -6.51 37.35
C ASP A 263 7.73 -5.41 37.09
N VAL A 264 7.44 -4.16 37.47
CA VAL A 264 8.36 -3.03 37.36
C VAL A 264 8.75 -2.54 38.75
N GLU A 265 10.03 -2.27 38.95
CA GLU A 265 10.59 -1.69 40.16
C GLU A 265 11.14 -0.29 39.88
N ALA A 266 10.72 0.69 40.67
CA ALA A 266 11.31 2.03 40.65
C ALA A 266 12.66 1.99 41.38
N MET A 267 13.73 2.23 40.63
CA MET A 267 15.11 2.19 41.14
C MET A 267 15.57 3.55 41.66
N PHE A 268 15.20 4.61 40.94
CA PHE A 268 15.59 5.98 41.28
C PHE A 268 14.54 6.97 40.79
N THR A 269 14.25 7.97 41.61
CA THR A 269 13.32 9.05 41.29
C THR A 269 13.86 10.35 41.85
N GLN A 270 14.00 11.37 41.02
CA GLN A 270 14.48 12.68 41.44
C GLN A 270 13.75 13.79 40.69
N SER A 271 13.45 14.87 41.40
CA SER A 271 12.95 16.11 40.82
C SER A 271 13.74 17.29 41.39
N ASN A 272 14.23 18.17 40.51
CA ASN A 272 14.94 19.39 40.85
C ASN A 272 14.21 20.60 40.27
N ILE A 273 13.80 21.52 41.14
CA ILE A 273 13.11 22.77 40.77
C ILE A 273 14.05 23.73 40.05
N GLN A 274 15.33 23.80 40.45
CA GLN A 274 16.28 24.78 39.89
C GLN A 274 16.53 24.52 38.41
N ASP A 275 16.67 23.25 38.04
CA ASP A 275 16.90 22.84 36.66
C ASP A 275 15.59 22.47 35.93
N SER A 276 14.44 22.63 36.61
CA SER A 276 13.11 22.21 36.14
C SER A 276 13.10 20.80 35.53
N MET A 277 13.81 19.89 36.19
CA MET A 277 14.09 18.56 35.67
C MET A 277 13.56 17.48 36.61
N SER A 278 12.97 16.44 36.04
CA SER A 278 12.67 15.19 36.73
C SER A 278 13.25 14.00 36.00
N VAL A 279 13.65 12.97 36.74
CA VAL A 279 14.09 11.69 36.20
C VAL A 279 13.50 10.54 37.02
N VAL A 280 13.06 9.51 36.31
CA VAL A 280 12.56 8.25 36.87
C VAL A 280 13.29 7.11 36.17
N LEU A 281 14.03 6.32 36.95
CA LEU A 281 14.66 5.09 36.48
C LEU A 281 13.87 3.90 37.01
N VAL A 282 13.46 3.04 36.10
CA VAL A 282 12.79 1.79 36.41
C VAL A 282 13.57 0.59 35.90
N ARG A 283 13.28 -0.57 36.48
CA ARG A 283 13.82 -1.86 36.07
C ARG A 283 12.71 -2.92 36.04
N THR A 284 12.72 -3.80 35.05
CA THR A 284 11.87 -5.00 35.08
C THR A 284 12.45 -6.06 36.03
N ARG A 285 11.59 -6.82 36.70
CA ARG A 285 11.99 -7.74 37.77
C ARG A 285 12.80 -8.94 37.29
N ASN A 286 12.33 -9.65 36.27
CA ASN A 286 12.96 -10.90 35.85
C ASN A 286 13.95 -10.68 34.69
N SER A 287 13.56 -9.90 33.68
CA SER A 287 14.42 -9.59 32.53
C SER A 287 15.46 -8.49 32.81
N CYS A 288 15.36 -7.80 33.96
CA CYS A 288 16.34 -6.83 34.43
C CYS A 288 16.62 -5.66 33.48
N ARG A 289 15.66 -5.29 32.64
CA ARG A 289 15.78 -4.21 31.67
C ARG A 289 15.61 -2.87 32.36
N HIS A 290 16.58 -1.98 32.18
CA HIS A 290 16.57 -0.64 32.75
C HIS A 290 15.99 0.37 31.75
N LEU A 291 15.24 1.34 32.27
CA LEU A 291 14.70 2.44 31.48
C LEU A 291 14.72 3.72 32.33
N ALA A 292 15.45 4.73 31.87
CA ALA A 292 15.43 6.07 32.42
C ALA A 292 14.50 6.97 31.59
N ILE A 293 13.56 7.61 32.27
CA ILE A 293 12.70 8.65 31.71
C ILE A 293 13.07 9.97 32.38
N ALA A 294 13.71 10.84 31.62
CA ALA A 294 14.05 12.19 32.02
C ALA A 294 13.05 13.17 31.39
N SER A 295 12.73 14.25 32.08
CA SER A 295 11.98 15.36 31.48
C SER A 295 12.44 16.70 32.01
N VAL A 296 12.51 17.67 31.11
CA VAL A 296 12.76 19.08 31.41
C VAL A 296 11.54 19.86 30.99
N GLU A 297 11.05 20.72 31.87
CA GLU A 297 9.83 21.47 31.64
C GLU A 297 10.00 22.96 31.92
N THR A 298 9.22 23.76 31.20
CA THR A 298 9.16 25.21 31.40
C THR A 298 7.70 25.61 31.50
N CYS A 299 7.35 26.36 32.54
CA CYS A 299 5.98 26.83 32.77
C CYS A 299 6.00 28.36 32.84
N THR A 300 5.26 29.02 31.95
CA THR A 300 5.24 30.48 31.82
C THR A 300 3.81 31.02 31.81
N SER A 301 3.63 32.27 32.22
CA SER A 301 2.37 32.99 32.11
C SER A 301 2.51 34.15 31.11
N ARG A 302 1.52 34.33 30.23
CA ARG A 302 1.45 35.43 29.26
C ARG A 302 0.11 36.14 29.37
N SER A 303 0.13 37.47 29.46
CA SER A 303 -1.07 38.32 29.43
C SER A 303 -1.33 38.80 28.01
N TYR A 304 -2.55 38.62 27.49
CA TYR A 304 -2.98 39.20 26.22
C TYR A 304 -3.94 40.37 26.45
N SER A 305 -3.71 41.47 25.73
CA SER A 305 -4.72 42.53 25.60
C SER A 305 -5.89 42.00 24.77
N ALA A 306 -7.12 42.14 25.26
CA ALA A 306 -8.33 41.72 24.58
C ALA A 306 -8.39 42.28 23.14
N GLY A 307 -8.18 41.42 22.13
CA GLY A 307 -8.27 41.80 20.71
C GLY A 307 -7.33 41.09 19.72
N ALA A 308 -6.34 40.29 20.15
CA ALA A 308 -5.40 39.63 19.22
C ALA A 308 -5.80 38.18 18.87
N GLN A 309 -5.59 37.83 17.60
CA GLN A 309 -6.22 36.74 16.83
C GLN A 309 -6.08 35.30 17.37
N ARG A 310 -7.09 34.50 17.01
CA ARG A 310 -7.08 33.02 16.93
C ARG A 310 -5.84 32.54 16.17
N PHE A 311 -5.37 31.32 16.49
CA PHE A 311 -4.35 30.60 15.73
C PHE A 311 -4.53 30.79 14.21
N PRO A 312 -3.45 30.95 13.42
CA PRO A 312 -3.56 30.83 11.99
C PRO A 312 -4.17 29.47 11.68
N SER A 313 -5.33 29.42 11.02
CA SER A 313 -5.63 28.25 10.21
C SER A 313 -4.55 28.22 9.14
N MET A 314 -3.74 27.17 9.09
CA MET A 314 -3.15 26.81 7.80
C MET A 314 -4.29 26.29 6.92
N ASP A 315 -5.10 27.20 6.39
CA ASP A 315 -5.91 26.92 5.22
C ASP A 315 -4.95 26.82 4.04
N THR A 316 -4.43 25.62 3.81
CA THR A 316 -3.74 25.27 2.55
C THR A 316 -4.80 24.90 1.51
N SER A 317 -5.63 25.89 1.17
CA SER A 317 -6.45 25.88 -0.05
C SER A 317 -5.97 26.98 -0.99
N SER A 318 -4.71 26.86 -1.44
CA SER A 318 -4.26 27.63 -2.61
C SER A 318 -3.65 26.66 -3.61
N THR A 319 -4.42 26.42 -4.66
CA THR A 319 -4.01 25.85 -5.95
C THR A 319 -2.75 26.55 -6.45
N THR A 320 -1.66 25.79 -6.58
CA THR A 320 -0.46 26.21 -7.30
C THR A 320 -0.71 26.15 -8.80
N GLN A 321 -0.95 27.29 -9.43
CA GLN A 321 -0.57 27.51 -10.83
C GLN A 321 0.87 28.03 -10.88
N GLY A 322 1.65 27.44 -11.77
CA GLY A 322 3.10 27.53 -11.77
C GLY A 322 3.68 28.88 -12.18
N ALA A 323 4.90 29.12 -11.72
CA ALA A 323 5.90 29.88 -12.45
C ALA A 323 7.30 29.35 -12.09
N VAL A 324 8.06 29.11 -13.14
CA VAL A 324 9.43 28.60 -13.18
C VAL A 324 10.41 29.74 -12.89
N SER A 325 11.39 29.54 -11.99
CA SER A 325 12.74 30.13 -12.16
C SER A 325 13.79 29.54 -11.19
N SER A 326 14.76 28.83 -11.77
CA SER A 326 16.20 28.74 -11.49
C SER A 326 16.80 29.17 -10.13
N ASP A 327 17.32 28.17 -9.40
CA ASP A 327 18.71 27.98 -8.92
C ASP A 327 19.52 29.07 -8.15
N PRO A 328 20.53 28.64 -7.33
CA PRO A 328 20.72 29.10 -5.96
C PRO A 328 22.04 29.85 -5.70
N ALA A 329 22.16 30.56 -4.57
CA ALA A 329 23.47 30.95 -4.03
C ALA A 329 23.47 31.22 -2.51
N PHE A 330 24.49 30.66 -1.87
CA PHE A 330 24.91 30.78 -0.48
C PHE A 330 25.62 32.13 -0.18
N MET A 331 25.65 32.46 1.12
CA MET A 331 26.68 33.23 1.87
C MET A 331 26.60 34.77 2.06
N THR A 332 26.80 35.09 3.36
CA THR A 332 27.57 36.21 3.97
C THR A 332 26.92 37.57 4.28
N SER A 333 26.92 37.89 5.58
CA SER A 333 26.96 39.24 6.17
C SER A 333 28.21 40.00 5.71
N PRO A 334 28.23 41.36 5.65
CA PRO A 334 28.50 42.14 6.87
C PRO A 334 27.82 43.53 6.97
N SER A 335 27.98 44.11 8.16
CA SER A 335 27.61 45.42 8.71
C SER A 335 27.89 46.69 7.86
N GLY A 336 27.00 47.69 7.99
CA GLY A 336 27.23 49.10 7.63
C GLY A 336 26.12 50.02 8.18
N ALA A 337 26.50 51.14 8.80
CA ALA A 337 25.68 51.97 9.67
C ALA A 337 25.14 53.28 9.03
N GLY A 338 23.93 53.69 9.47
CA GLY A 338 23.43 55.09 9.57
C GLY A 338 22.47 55.61 8.48
N PRO A 339 21.62 56.64 8.71
CA PRO A 339 21.09 57.20 9.97
C PRO A 339 19.54 57.32 10.03
N SER A 340 19.05 57.41 11.27
CA SER A 340 17.76 57.88 11.80
C SER A 340 16.69 58.49 10.86
N SER A 341 15.49 57.88 10.85
CA SER A 341 14.24 58.63 11.01
C SER A 341 13.30 57.86 11.95
N SER A 342 13.01 58.49 13.08
CA SER A 342 12.26 57.97 14.21
C SER A 342 10.76 58.06 13.96
N VAL A 343 10.11 56.91 13.80
CA VAL A 343 8.70 56.73 14.15
C VAL A 343 8.62 55.44 14.96
N SER A 344 8.59 55.60 16.28
CA SER A 344 8.43 54.51 17.24
C SER A 344 7.07 53.84 17.02
N PRO A 345 6.97 52.53 16.71
CA PRO A 345 5.75 51.81 16.99
C PRO A 345 5.68 51.70 18.51
N SER A 346 4.68 52.33 19.12
CA SER A 346 4.36 52.19 20.53
C SER A 346 4.27 50.71 20.86
N SER A 347 5.28 50.19 21.56
CA SER A 347 5.28 48.83 22.08
C SER A 347 4.02 48.65 22.93
N PRO A 348 3.21 47.59 22.73
CA PRO A 348 2.15 47.30 23.68
C PRO A 348 2.81 47.11 25.05
N ALA A 349 2.31 47.82 26.05
CA ALA A 349 2.84 47.79 27.41
C ALA A 349 2.87 46.33 27.90
N VAL A 350 4.08 45.78 28.06
CA VAL A 350 4.29 44.48 28.68
C VAL A 350 3.96 44.64 30.15
N VAL A 351 2.76 44.18 30.54
CA VAL A 351 2.37 44.00 31.94
C VAL A 351 3.22 42.86 32.51
N SER A 352 3.75 43.05 33.72
CA SER A 352 4.64 42.11 34.41
C SER A 352 4.07 40.67 34.39
N PRO A 353 4.87 39.65 34.02
CA PRO A 353 4.41 38.26 34.03
C PRO A 353 3.93 37.86 35.43
N THR A 354 2.82 37.12 35.50
CA THR A 354 2.31 36.62 36.78
C THR A 354 3.27 35.55 37.29
N THR A 355 3.83 35.73 38.48
CA THR A 355 4.82 34.79 39.06
C THR A 355 4.16 33.44 39.37
N LEU A 356 4.49 32.42 38.56
CA LEU A 356 4.19 31.02 38.89
C LEU A 356 5.14 30.57 40.00
N THR A 357 4.59 30.03 41.08
CA THR A 357 5.40 29.47 42.19
C THR A 357 5.58 27.98 41.94
N PRO A 358 6.79 27.51 41.58
CA PRO A 358 7.07 26.10 41.38
C PRO A 358 7.33 25.40 42.72
N SER A 359 6.89 24.15 42.80
CA SER A 359 7.21 23.21 43.88
C SER A 359 7.36 21.83 43.27
N SER A 360 8.21 20.98 43.84
CA SER A 360 8.34 19.60 43.38
C SER A 360 8.24 18.62 44.53
N ARG A 361 7.85 17.40 44.19
CA ARG A 361 7.73 16.28 45.11
C ARG A 361 8.18 15.01 44.42
N THR A 362 8.96 14.22 45.13
CA THR A 362 9.31 12.86 44.74
C THR A 362 8.43 11.89 45.53
N THR A 363 7.91 10.87 44.86
CA THR A 363 7.12 9.79 45.45
C THR A 363 7.79 8.46 45.12
N GLU A 364 7.38 7.37 45.77
CA GLU A 364 7.91 6.03 45.45
C GLU A 364 7.51 5.55 44.04
N TRP A 365 6.47 6.15 43.44
CA TRP A 365 5.93 5.79 42.13
C TRP A 365 6.23 6.83 41.05
N GLY A 366 7.08 7.83 41.32
CA GLY A 366 7.41 8.84 40.32
C GLY A 366 7.64 10.24 40.88
N THR A 367 7.46 11.24 40.03
CA THR A 367 7.76 12.65 40.35
C THR A 367 6.60 13.56 40.01
N GLU A 368 6.44 14.63 40.79
CA GLU A 368 5.42 15.66 40.60
C GLU A 368 6.08 17.04 40.64
N ALA A 369 5.71 17.92 39.71
CA ALA A 369 6.04 19.33 39.70
C ALA A 369 4.74 20.14 39.64
N SER A 370 4.56 21.05 40.60
CA SER A 370 3.34 21.83 40.80
C SER A 370 3.64 23.32 40.64
N TYR A 371 2.90 23.95 39.73
CA TYR A 371 2.96 25.38 39.44
C TYR A 371 1.67 26.03 39.90
N THR A 372 1.76 26.94 40.87
CA THR A 372 0.59 27.63 41.44
C THR A 372 0.66 29.12 41.14
N SER A 373 -0.47 29.72 40.77
CA SER A 373 -0.58 31.15 40.50
C SER A 373 -2.01 31.65 40.71
N CYS A 374 -2.15 32.91 41.11
CA CYS A 374 -3.42 33.63 41.07
C CYS A 374 -3.49 34.46 39.78
N ILE A 375 -4.43 34.16 38.89
CA ILE A 375 -4.53 34.80 37.58
C ILE A 375 -5.70 35.78 37.48
N SER A 376 -5.53 36.77 36.59
CA SER A 376 -6.58 37.69 36.15
C SER A 376 -6.94 37.43 34.68
N ASP A 377 -7.99 38.08 34.20
CA ASP A 377 -8.54 37.82 32.87
C ASP A 377 -7.53 38.09 31.77
N GLY A 378 -7.54 37.24 30.73
CA GLY A 378 -6.59 37.32 29.62
C GLY A 378 -5.20 36.72 29.90
N VAL A 379 -4.98 36.05 31.03
CA VAL A 379 -3.75 35.29 31.30
C VAL A 379 -3.85 33.87 30.77
N ILE A 380 -2.83 33.44 30.03
CA ILE A 380 -2.63 32.07 29.56
C ILE A 380 -1.43 31.48 30.31
N ILE A 381 -1.58 30.27 30.82
CA ILE A 381 -0.48 29.48 31.39
C ILE A 381 -0.05 28.46 30.33
N GLU A 382 1.23 28.45 29.99
CA GLU A 382 1.83 27.57 28.99
C GLU A 382 2.91 26.70 29.64
N LEU A 383 2.79 25.38 29.51
CA LEU A 383 3.76 24.38 29.95
C LEU A 383 4.33 23.68 28.71
N VAL A 384 5.65 23.75 28.52
CA VAL A 384 6.37 22.92 27.53
C VAL A 384 7.16 21.87 28.28
N LYS A 385 6.98 20.60 27.93
CA LYS A 385 7.65 19.46 28.53
C LYS A 385 8.37 18.64 27.45
N ILE A 386 9.69 18.56 27.56
CA ILE A 386 10.55 17.74 26.70
C ILE A 386 10.94 16.49 27.49
N ILE A 387 10.76 15.32 26.91
CA ILE A 387 10.87 14.02 27.60
C ILE A 387 11.90 13.18 26.85
N GLY A 388 12.85 12.60 27.58
CA GLY A 388 13.84 11.67 27.04
C GLY A 388 13.61 10.26 27.57
N HIS A 389 13.62 9.29 26.66
CA HIS A 389 13.40 7.86 26.92
C HIS A 389 14.67 7.07 26.60
N PHE A 390 15.33 6.53 27.62
CA PHE A 390 16.65 5.90 27.49
C PHE A 390 16.63 4.52 28.10
N GLY A 391 16.78 3.50 27.27
CA GLY A 391 16.97 2.12 27.71
C GLY A 391 18.23 1.58 27.06
N ASP A 392 19.06 0.92 27.85
CA ASP A 392 20.26 0.22 27.41
C ASP A 392 20.44 -1.01 28.29
N GLU A 393 20.78 -2.13 27.66
CA GLU A 393 20.99 -3.40 28.33
C GLU A 393 22.38 -3.52 28.93
N ASP A 394 23.36 -2.82 28.36
CA ASP A 394 24.77 -2.91 28.71
C ASP A 394 25.22 -1.74 29.61
N ALA A 395 24.47 -0.63 29.64
CA ALA A 395 24.81 0.53 30.47
C ALA A 395 24.54 0.28 31.97
N THR A 396 25.42 0.82 32.81
CA THR A 396 25.16 0.88 34.26
C THR A 396 24.03 1.87 34.56
N THR A 397 23.39 1.69 35.73
CA THR A 397 22.36 2.62 36.24
C THR A 397 22.84 4.08 36.26
N GLU A 398 24.08 4.32 36.67
CA GLU A 398 24.66 5.67 36.77
C GLU A 398 24.88 6.27 35.37
N GLU A 399 25.49 5.52 34.45
CA GLU A 399 25.69 5.96 33.07
C GLU A 399 24.36 6.26 32.36
N LEU A 400 23.36 5.40 32.55
CA LEU A 400 22.05 5.58 31.92
C LEU A 400 21.34 6.84 32.46
N LEU A 401 21.44 7.09 33.77
CA LEU A 401 20.91 8.31 34.39
C LEU A 401 21.63 9.56 33.89
N ASP A 402 22.96 9.52 33.80
CA ASP A 402 23.77 10.66 33.33
C ASP A 402 23.46 10.99 31.86
N VAL A 403 23.42 9.98 30.98
CA VAL A 403 23.07 10.14 29.57
C VAL A 403 21.65 10.68 29.42
N ALA A 404 20.67 10.08 30.12
CA ALA A 404 19.29 10.52 30.06
C ALA A 404 19.14 11.96 30.52
N THR A 405 19.85 12.34 31.59
CA THR A 405 19.81 13.68 32.16
C THR A 405 20.45 14.70 31.24
N HIS A 406 21.67 14.43 30.80
CA HIS A 406 22.45 15.35 29.99
C HIS A 406 21.82 15.60 28.63
N GLN A 407 21.48 14.53 27.88
CA GLN A 407 20.93 14.66 26.54
C GLN A 407 19.54 15.30 26.55
N THR A 408 18.68 14.97 27.52
CA THR A 408 17.36 15.61 27.62
C THR A 408 17.47 17.10 27.90
N ARG A 409 18.41 17.52 28.76
CA ARG A 409 18.68 18.94 29.03
C ARG A 409 19.20 19.68 27.82
N GLU A 410 20.17 19.10 27.11
CA GLU A 410 20.74 19.70 25.91
C GLU A 410 19.66 19.93 24.85
N VAL A 411 18.84 18.92 24.59
CA VAL A 411 17.75 18.99 23.61
C VAL A 411 16.64 19.95 24.05
N ALA A 412 16.35 20.03 25.36
CA ALA A 412 15.34 20.95 25.88
C ALA A 412 15.66 22.44 25.62
N ALA A 413 16.93 22.79 25.40
CA ALA A 413 17.34 24.15 25.05
C ALA A 413 16.81 24.61 23.67
N LEU A 414 16.45 23.69 22.77
CA LEU A 414 15.87 24.00 21.46
C LEU A 414 14.40 24.44 21.55
N GLY A 415 13.67 23.96 22.56
CA GLY A 415 12.23 24.21 22.72
C GLY A 415 11.34 23.40 21.76
N TYR A 416 10.02 23.56 21.90
CA TYR A 416 9.03 22.73 21.20
C TYR A 416 9.02 22.93 19.68
N GLU A 417 9.02 24.18 19.21
CA GLU A 417 8.80 24.49 17.79
C GLU A 417 9.98 24.06 16.91
N GLU A 418 11.22 24.20 17.39
CA GLU A 418 12.42 23.74 16.67
C GLU A 418 12.46 22.21 16.58
N LEU A 419 12.11 21.50 17.67
CA LEU A 419 12.01 20.04 17.67
C LEU A 419 10.90 19.55 16.74
N LEU A 420 9.79 20.28 16.66
CA LEU A 420 8.71 19.99 15.74
C LEU A 420 9.17 20.19 14.28
N ALA A 421 9.98 21.22 14.00
CA ALA A 421 10.54 21.45 12.67
C ALA A 421 11.48 20.31 12.24
N GLU A 422 12.41 19.87 13.10
CA GLU A 422 13.27 18.70 12.84
C GLU A 422 12.44 17.43 12.58
N HIS A 423 11.40 17.21 13.39
CA HIS A 423 10.48 16.10 13.24
C HIS A 423 9.70 16.15 11.92
N CYS A 424 9.13 17.29 11.56
CA CYS A 424 8.37 17.48 10.33
C CYS A 424 9.24 17.26 9.09
N TYR A 425 10.51 17.68 9.14
CA TYR A 425 11.45 17.39 8.06
C TYR A 425 11.65 15.88 7.85
N ALA A 426 11.91 15.13 8.92
CA ALA A 426 12.04 13.67 8.84
C ALA A 426 10.76 12.98 8.34
N MET A 427 9.58 13.51 8.71
CA MET A 427 8.28 13.02 8.24
C MET A 427 8.03 13.34 6.77
N SER A 428 8.41 14.53 6.29
CA SER A 428 8.27 14.90 4.87
C SER A 428 9.09 13.97 3.97
N THR A 429 10.33 13.65 4.37
CA THR A 429 11.19 12.71 3.63
C THR A 429 10.58 11.30 3.54
N PHE A 430 9.84 10.88 4.58
CA PHE A 430 9.10 9.62 4.54
C PHE A 430 7.91 9.69 3.58
N TRP A 431 7.14 10.76 3.61
CA TRP A 431 5.96 10.91 2.74
C TRP A 431 6.31 11.07 1.26
N ASP A 432 7.48 11.63 0.93
CA ASP A 432 7.97 11.73 -0.46
C ASP A 432 8.04 10.37 -1.17
N THR A 433 8.29 9.28 -0.43
CA THR A 433 8.37 7.92 -0.97
C THR A 433 7.18 7.04 -0.61
N ALA A 434 6.53 7.30 0.52
CA ALA A 434 5.49 6.42 1.05
C ALA A 434 4.06 6.81 0.63
N ASP A 435 3.81 8.08 0.28
CA ASP A 435 2.44 8.55 0.02
C ASP A 435 1.78 7.77 -1.13
N VAL A 436 0.50 7.47 -0.94
CA VAL A 436 -0.37 6.89 -1.94
C VAL A 436 -1.55 7.84 -2.10
N ARG A 437 -1.66 8.45 -3.29
CA ARG A 437 -2.73 9.40 -3.60
C ARG A 437 -3.87 8.67 -4.26
N VAL A 438 -5.09 8.89 -3.79
CA VAL A 438 -6.33 8.30 -4.31
C VAL A 438 -7.40 9.40 -4.30
N GLU A 439 -7.82 9.85 -5.47
CA GLU A 439 -8.83 10.91 -5.64
C GLU A 439 -10.20 10.32 -6.01
N PRO A 440 -11.34 10.99 -5.69
CA PRO A 440 -11.49 12.27 -4.98
C PRO A 440 -11.91 12.16 -3.50
N LYS A 441 -12.20 10.94 -3.01
CA LYS A 441 -12.80 10.68 -1.68
C LYS A 441 -11.80 10.92 -0.55
N ALA A 442 -12.02 11.99 0.21
CA ALA A 442 -11.12 12.46 1.28
C ALA A 442 -10.92 11.43 2.41
N ASP A 443 -11.96 10.69 2.75
CA ASP A 443 -11.96 9.66 3.80
C ASP A 443 -11.11 8.45 3.41
N VAL A 444 -11.23 7.95 2.16
CA VAL A 444 -10.38 6.89 1.62
C VAL A 444 -8.92 7.31 1.63
N GLN A 445 -8.62 8.52 1.15
CA GLN A 445 -7.28 9.09 1.14
C GLN A 445 -6.68 9.18 2.55
N GLY A 446 -7.47 9.68 3.51
CA GLY A 446 -7.05 9.83 4.91
C GLY A 446 -6.83 8.47 5.60
N ALA A 447 -7.71 7.49 5.37
CA ALA A 447 -7.56 6.15 5.93
C ALA A 447 -6.29 5.45 5.42
N PHE A 448 -5.95 5.64 4.15
CA PHE A 448 -4.72 5.10 3.57
C PHE A 448 -3.48 5.69 4.25
N ARG A 449 -3.43 7.03 4.37
CA ARG A 449 -2.33 7.72 5.05
C ARG A 449 -2.25 7.37 6.53
N PHE A 450 -3.39 7.21 7.20
CA PHE A 450 -3.44 6.72 8.58
C PHE A 450 -2.76 5.36 8.73
N ASN A 451 -3.11 4.40 7.87
CA ASN A 451 -2.51 3.06 7.90
C ASN A 451 -0.99 3.09 7.66
N ILE A 452 -0.55 3.80 6.63
CA ILE A 452 0.88 3.98 6.32
C ILE A 452 1.64 4.60 7.49
N LEU A 453 1.08 5.69 8.06
CA LEU A 453 1.67 6.43 9.15
C LEU A 453 1.85 5.55 10.38
N GLN A 454 0.80 4.83 10.79
CA GLN A 454 0.83 4.00 11.99
C GLN A 454 1.79 2.81 11.85
N THR A 455 1.88 2.19 10.67
CA THR A 455 2.90 1.15 10.39
C THR A 455 4.32 1.73 10.50
N TYR A 456 4.57 2.92 9.95
CA TYR A 456 5.88 3.59 10.08
C TYR A 456 6.23 3.94 11.53
N MET A 457 5.28 4.54 12.26
CA MET A 457 5.42 4.95 13.66
C MET A 457 5.55 3.78 14.64
N SER A 458 5.23 2.56 14.20
CA SER A 458 5.40 1.33 14.98
C SER A 458 6.74 0.61 14.73
N THR A 459 7.51 1.01 13.72
CA THR A 459 8.77 0.33 13.34
C THR A 459 9.97 1.06 13.93
N SER A 460 10.81 0.44 14.78
CA SER A 460 11.97 1.12 15.42
C SER A 460 12.96 1.67 14.38
N GLY A 461 13.32 0.84 13.40
CA GLY A 461 14.50 1.07 12.55
C GLY A 461 15.82 0.73 13.25
N ASP A 462 15.74 -0.06 14.32
CA ASP A 462 16.86 -0.53 15.12
C ASP A 462 16.87 -2.07 15.13
N PRO A 463 18.01 -2.73 14.81
CA PRO A 463 18.12 -4.19 14.69
C PRO A 463 18.03 -4.95 16.02
N TYR A 464 18.04 -4.27 17.17
CA TYR A 464 17.88 -4.91 18.47
C TYR A 464 16.43 -5.23 18.79
N TYR A 465 15.47 -4.48 18.23
CA TYR A 465 14.07 -4.57 18.61
C TYR A 465 13.18 -5.19 17.53
N CYS A 466 12.31 -6.11 17.94
CA CYS A 466 11.28 -6.68 17.07
C CYS A 466 10.12 -5.72 16.81
N PHE A 467 9.33 -5.94 15.75
CA PHE A 467 8.09 -5.21 15.48
C PHE A 467 6.90 -5.85 16.21
N PRO A 468 6.23 -5.19 17.18
CA PRO A 468 5.01 -5.72 17.77
C PRO A 468 3.86 -5.76 16.74
N THR A 469 3.18 -6.89 16.56
CA THR A 469 2.08 -7.04 15.58
C THR A 469 0.95 -6.01 15.78
N ARG A 470 0.73 -5.55 17.02
CA ARG A 470 -0.25 -4.49 17.37
C ARG A 470 0.36 -3.09 17.45
N GLY A 471 1.60 -2.91 16.99
CA GLY A 471 2.40 -1.71 17.20
C GLY A 471 2.65 -1.42 18.68
N LEU A 472 3.14 -0.22 18.98
CA LEU A 472 3.29 0.28 20.34
C LEU A 472 2.03 1.05 20.79
N THR A 473 0.87 0.44 20.55
CA THR A 473 -0.44 1.12 20.66
C THR A 473 -1.39 0.45 21.63
N GLY A 474 -1.01 -0.67 22.27
CA GLY A 474 -1.85 -1.37 23.23
C GLY A 474 -1.22 -2.67 23.72
N ASP A 475 -1.88 -3.32 24.69
CA ASP A 475 -1.34 -4.48 25.40
C ASP A 475 -1.76 -5.84 24.77
N MET A 476 -2.70 -5.81 23.81
CA MET A 476 -3.18 -7.04 23.16
C MET A 476 -2.04 -7.71 22.39
N LEU A 477 -2.04 -9.05 22.39
CA LEU A 477 -0.95 -9.87 21.83
C LEU A 477 0.43 -9.61 22.46
N LEU A 478 0.48 -9.05 23.68
CA LEU A 478 1.68 -8.97 24.53
C LEU A 478 2.86 -8.20 23.91
N GLY A 479 2.62 -7.46 22.82
CA GLY A 479 3.67 -6.83 22.05
C GLY A 479 4.73 -7.82 21.57
N VAL A 480 4.36 -8.93 20.93
CA VAL A 480 5.31 -9.83 20.24
C VAL A 480 5.35 -9.56 18.73
N GLN A 481 6.46 -9.91 18.08
CA GLN A 481 6.53 -10.04 16.62
C GLN A 481 6.08 -11.44 16.19
N GLN A 482 5.32 -11.49 15.10
CA GLN A 482 4.90 -12.72 14.40
C GLN A 482 5.37 -12.70 12.94
N TRP A 483 5.12 -13.80 12.22
CA TRP A 483 5.51 -14.01 10.83
C TRP A 483 4.88 -13.03 9.84
N ASP A 484 3.72 -12.45 10.18
CA ASP A 484 2.97 -11.53 9.33
C ASP A 484 3.70 -10.19 9.14
N VAL A 485 4.58 -9.83 10.08
CA VAL A 485 5.52 -8.72 9.93
C VAL A 485 6.48 -8.98 8.76
N ASP A 486 7.09 -10.17 8.71
CA ASP A 486 8.02 -10.54 7.64
C ASP A 486 7.28 -10.67 6.29
N ALA A 487 6.04 -11.17 6.29
CA ALA A 487 5.25 -11.35 5.07
C ALA A 487 4.75 -10.04 4.44
N LEU A 488 4.43 -9.01 5.23
CA LEU A 488 3.73 -7.81 4.72
C LEU A 488 4.42 -6.49 5.07
N ILE A 489 4.90 -6.33 6.30
CA ILE A 489 5.51 -5.07 6.74
C ILE A 489 6.90 -4.89 6.12
N VAL A 490 7.72 -5.95 6.11
CA VAL A 490 9.07 -5.88 5.49
C VAL A 490 8.99 -5.57 3.99
N PRO A 491 8.15 -6.24 3.17
CA PRO A 491 7.98 -5.87 1.76
C PRO A 491 7.49 -4.43 1.56
N PHE A 492 6.48 -3.98 2.32
CA PHE A 492 6.01 -2.59 2.28
C PHE A 492 7.15 -1.60 2.57
N LEU A 493 7.88 -1.80 3.68
CA LEU A 493 8.99 -0.93 4.05
C LEU A 493 10.16 -1.02 3.06
N SER A 494 10.34 -2.14 2.35
CA SER A 494 11.39 -2.25 1.32
C SER A 494 11.16 -1.28 0.16
N HIS A 495 9.90 -0.91 -0.10
CA HIS A 495 9.57 0.15 -1.06
C HIS A 495 9.58 1.54 -0.41
N ALA A 496 8.91 1.69 0.75
CA ALA A 496 8.68 2.98 1.39
C ALA A 496 9.89 3.52 2.19
N CYS A 497 10.52 2.69 3.02
CA CYS A 497 11.65 3.06 3.89
C CYS A 497 12.65 1.89 4.08
N PRO A 498 13.55 1.66 3.09
CA PRO A 498 14.46 0.51 3.09
C PRO A 498 15.29 0.34 4.36
N LYS A 499 15.73 1.44 4.99
CA LYS A 499 16.51 1.42 6.23
C LYS A 499 15.76 0.70 7.37
N LYS A 500 14.45 0.94 7.50
CA LYS A 500 13.63 0.29 8.52
C LYS A 500 13.36 -1.18 8.18
N ALA A 501 13.15 -1.51 6.90
CA ALA A 501 13.02 -2.91 6.45
C ALA A 501 14.29 -3.72 6.76
N ARG A 502 15.46 -3.12 6.46
CA ARG A 502 16.77 -3.72 6.75
C ARG A 502 16.95 -4.04 8.22
N ALA A 503 16.62 -3.11 9.12
CA ALA A 503 16.74 -3.32 10.56
C ALA A 503 15.92 -4.51 11.07
N LEU A 504 14.71 -4.72 10.54
CA LEU A 504 13.87 -5.89 10.89
C LEU A 504 14.49 -7.22 10.41
N LEU A 505 15.17 -7.21 9.26
CA LEU A 505 15.89 -8.39 8.76
C LEU A 505 17.20 -8.63 9.53
N GLU A 506 17.91 -7.57 9.91
CA GLU A 506 19.07 -7.63 10.78
C GLU A 506 18.71 -8.18 12.17
N PHE A 507 17.53 -7.84 12.71
CA PHE A 507 17.00 -8.48 13.91
C PHE A 507 16.92 -10.00 13.74
N ARG A 508 16.37 -10.49 12.61
CA ARG A 508 16.32 -11.94 12.32
C ARG A 508 17.73 -12.53 12.23
N ILE A 509 18.66 -11.88 11.54
CA ILE A 509 20.06 -12.34 11.41
C ILE A 509 20.73 -12.43 12.79
N ARG A 510 20.57 -11.39 13.62
CA ARG A 510 21.12 -11.33 14.98
C ARG A 510 20.60 -12.49 15.84
N THR A 511 19.32 -12.82 15.70
CA THR A 511 18.68 -13.88 16.50
C THR A 511 18.79 -15.28 15.87
N LEU A 512 19.75 -15.51 14.97
CA LEU A 512 19.94 -16.81 14.32
C LEU A 512 20.40 -17.89 15.31
N ASN A 513 21.14 -17.53 16.36
CA ASN A 513 21.59 -18.48 17.37
C ASN A 513 20.42 -19.00 18.21
N GLU A 514 19.51 -18.13 18.63
CA GLU A 514 18.27 -18.48 19.32
C GLU A 514 17.42 -19.40 18.43
N ALA A 515 17.38 -19.15 17.11
CA ALA A 515 16.72 -20.04 16.17
C ALA A 515 17.40 -21.42 16.05
N LYS A 516 18.73 -21.52 16.20
CA LYS A 516 19.44 -22.82 16.27
C LYS A 516 19.12 -23.56 17.56
N ASP A 517 19.04 -22.86 18.68
CA ASP A 517 18.64 -23.44 19.97
C ASP A 517 17.23 -24.03 19.89
N ILE A 518 16.30 -23.29 19.28
CA ILE A 518 14.93 -23.75 19.03
C ILE A 518 14.88 -25.01 18.15
N ALA A 519 15.73 -25.09 17.13
CA ALA A 519 15.85 -26.28 16.28
C ALA A 519 16.39 -27.49 17.07
N ALA A 520 17.44 -27.29 17.87
CA ALA A 520 18.02 -28.32 18.74
C ALA A 520 16.99 -28.84 19.76
N ASP A 521 16.22 -27.94 20.38
CA ASP A 521 15.11 -28.27 21.28
C ASP A 521 14.02 -29.10 20.59
N MET A 522 13.85 -28.96 19.27
CA MET A 522 12.94 -29.77 18.46
C MET A 522 13.60 -31.04 17.89
N SER A 523 14.77 -31.43 18.42
CA SER A 523 15.53 -32.60 17.99
C SER A 523 15.97 -32.53 16.52
N LEU A 524 16.22 -31.33 16.00
CA LEU A 524 16.82 -31.08 14.68
C LEU A 524 18.32 -30.79 14.87
N PRO A 525 19.20 -31.79 14.68
CA PRO A 525 20.62 -31.67 15.02
C PRO A 525 21.40 -30.65 14.17
N ARG A 526 20.87 -30.28 13.00
CA ARG A 526 21.43 -29.24 12.12
C ARG A 526 20.33 -28.22 11.79
N GLY A 527 20.71 -26.99 11.48
CA GLY A 527 19.80 -25.96 11.00
C GLY A 527 19.24 -25.03 12.09
N ALA A 528 18.31 -24.17 11.70
CA ALA A 528 17.73 -23.13 12.56
C ALA A 528 16.24 -22.97 12.29
N LEU A 529 15.46 -22.74 13.34
CA LEU A 529 14.02 -22.57 13.30
C LEU A 529 13.62 -21.27 14.00
N TYR A 530 13.08 -20.31 13.26
CA TYR A 530 12.55 -19.09 13.87
C TYR A 530 11.25 -19.38 14.62
N PRO A 531 11.03 -18.76 15.78
CA PRO A 531 9.80 -18.95 16.54
C PRO A 531 8.61 -18.28 15.86
N TYR A 532 7.42 -18.87 16.05
CA TYR A 532 6.14 -18.31 15.59
C TYR A 532 5.86 -16.91 16.15
N ARG A 533 6.22 -16.70 17.43
CA ARG A 533 6.17 -15.40 18.09
C ARG A 533 7.39 -15.17 18.96
N THR A 534 7.86 -13.93 19.04
CA THR A 534 9.02 -13.57 19.87
C THR A 534 9.07 -12.09 20.24
N VAL A 535 9.82 -11.78 21.31
CA VAL A 535 10.23 -10.41 21.67
C VAL A 535 11.71 -10.20 21.36
N THR A 536 12.55 -11.19 21.66
CA THR A 536 14.02 -11.09 21.70
C THR A 536 14.74 -11.98 20.69
N GLY A 537 14.02 -12.87 20.00
CA GLY A 537 14.57 -13.99 19.23
C GLY A 537 14.24 -15.34 19.85
N GLU A 538 14.10 -15.40 21.17
CA GLU A 538 13.76 -16.62 21.91
C GLU A 538 12.33 -17.08 21.63
N ARG A 539 12.09 -18.37 21.88
CA ARG A 539 10.75 -18.96 21.80
C ARG A 539 9.82 -18.31 22.83
N ASN A 540 8.64 -17.95 22.35
CA ASN A 540 7.51 -17.53 23.17
C ASN A 540 6.38 -18.57 22.98
N PRO A 541 5.50 -18.83 23.97
CA PRO A 541 4.54 -19.93 23.89
C PRO A 541 3.68 -19.87 22.64
N THR A 542 3.22 -20.98 22.10
CA THR A 542 2.32 -20.94 20.93
C THR A 542 0.88 -21.18 21.39
N PRO A 543 -0.13 -20.68 20.65
CA PRO A 543 -1.55 -20.95 20.99
C PRO A 543 -1.86 -22.45 21.08
N TYR A 544 -1.14 -23.29 20.33
CA TYR A 544 -1.32 -24.75 20.22
C TYR A 544 0.02 -25.46 19.97
N CYS A 545 0.06 -26.79 20.06
CA CYS A 545 1.25 -27.63 19.89
C CYS A 545 1.74 -27.79 18.43
N GLY A 546 1.53 -26.79 17.57
CA GLY A 546 1.84 -26.82 16.15
C GLY A 546 3.33 -26.68 15.81
N ALA A 547 3.75 -27.32 14.70
CA ALA A 547 5.06 -27.14 14.08
C ALA A 547 5.01 -26.04 13.00
N PHE A 548 5.16 -24.79 13.42
CA PHE A 548 5.09 -23.58 12.58
C PHE A 548 6.35 -23.35 11.72
N LEU A 549 6.78 -24.36 10.95
CA LEU A 549 8.03 -24.30 10.19
C LEU A 549 8.02 -23.25 9.07
N PHE A 550 6.84 -22.89 8.55
CA PHE A 550 6.68 -21.92 7.45
C PHE A 550 7.30 -20.55 7.77
N VAL A 551 7.46 -20.20 9.05
CA VAL A 551 8.10 -18.95 9.49
C VAL A 551 9.48 -18.79 8.87
N ASN A 552 10.26 -19.88 8.77
CA ASN A 552 11.57 -19.86 8.11
C ASN A 552 11.44 -19.40 6.65
N ALA A 553 10.50 -19.98 5.90
CA ALA A 553 10.31 -19.63 4.50
C ALA A 553 9.78 -18.19 4.32
N VAL A 554 8.95 -17.69 5.24
CA VAL A 554 8.45 -16.31 5.20
C VAL A 554 9.57 -15.29 5.49
N VAL A 555 10.45 -15.57 6.47
CA VAL A 555 11.61 -14.71 6.73
C VAL A 555 12.54 -14.65 5.50
N VAL A 556 12.76 -15.79 4.86
CA VAL A 556 13.56 -15.88 3.64
C VAL A 556 12.88 -15.18 2.45
N TYR A 557 11.56 -15.28 2.33
CA TYR A 557 10.77 -14.51 1.38
C TYR A 557 10.96 -13.00 1.60
N ALA A 558 10.85 -12.53 2.84
CA ALA A 558 11.06 -11.11 3.19
C ALA A 558 12.45 -10.61 2.80
N LEU A 559 13.49 -11.41 3.05
CA LEU A 559 14.87 -11.12 2.65
C LEU A 559 15.02 -11.04 1.12
N ARG A 560 14.37 -11.95 0.38
CA ARG A 560 14.35 -11.92 -1.09
C ARG A 560 13.64 -10.68 -1.62
N GLU A 561 12.48 -10.32 -1.09
CA GLU A 561 11.74 -9.12 -1.49
C GLU A 561 12.54 -7.85 -1.20
N TYR A 562 13.20 -7.77 -0.05
CA TYR A 562 14.10 -6.67 0.29
C TYR A 562 15.25 -6.52 -0.73
N VAL A 563 15.99 -7.61 -1.01
CA VAL A 563 17.11 -7.58 -1.95
C VAL A 563 16.62 -7.24 -3.37
N THR A 564 15.45 -7.75 -3.76
CA THR A 564 14.85 -7.49 -5.08
C THR A 564 14.47 -6.01 -5.24
N ALA A 565 13.84 -5.43 -4.22
CA ALA A 565 13.44 -4.02 -4.23
C ALA A 565 14.65 -3.08 -4.16
N THR A 566 15.62 -3.35 -3.30
CA THR A 566 16.70 -2.39 -2.95
C THR A 566 18.01 -2.61 -3.72
N SER A 567 18.23 -3.79 -4.29
CA SER A 567 19.53 -4.26 -4.78
C SER A 567 20.63 -4.34 -3.72
N ASP A 568 20.28 -4.24 -2.43
CA ASP A 568 21.23 -4.24 -1.33
C ASP A 568 21.63 -5.68 -0.96
N THR A 569 22.63 -6.21 -1.65
CA THR A 569 23.18 -7.55 -1.41
C THR A 569 24.10 -7.61 -0.17
N SER A 570 24.47 -6.47 0.43
CA SER A 570 25.35 -6.43 1.60
C SER A 570 24.72 -7.14 2.81
N ILE A 571 23.39 -7.17 2.91
CA ILE A 571 22.68 -7.90 3.96
C ILE A 571 22.92 -9.41 3.89
N LEU A 572 23.14 -9.96 2.69
CA LEU A 572 23.46 -11.38 2.50
C LEU A 572 24.85 -11.69 3.08
N VAL A 573 25.80 -10.76 2.91
CA VAL A 573 27.17 -10.85 3.46
C VAL A 573 27.19 -10.73 4.98
N GLN A 574 26.31 -9.91 5.56
CA GLN A 574 26.21 -9.70 7.01
C GLN A 574 25.53 -10.85 7.78
N GLY A 575 25.24 -11.97 7.12
CA GLY A 575 24.64 -13.15 7.75
C GLY A 575 23.28 -13.55 7.16
N GLY A 576 22.73 -12.78 6.21
CA GLY A 576 21.53 -13.17 5.48
C GLY A 576 21.71 -14.48 4.71
N ALA A 577 22.89 -14.73 4.14
CA ALA A 577 23.18 -16.01 3.48
C ALA A 577 23.23 -17.16 4.49
N ASP A 578 23.91 -16.99 5.63
CA ASP A 578 23.92 -17.96 6.73
C ASP A 578 22.51 -18.31 7.19
N LEU A 579 21.62 -17.31 7.33
CA LEU A 579 20.21 -17.49 7.66
C LEU A 579 19.50 -18.37 6.62
N ILE A 580 19.60 -18.04 5.33
CA ILE A 580 18.91 -18.76 4.24
C ILE A 580 19.30 -20.24 4.24
N PHE A 581 20.60 -20.52 4.31
CA PHE A 581 21.15 -21.87 4.20
C PHE A 581 20.90 -22.70 5.46
N THR A 582 21.10 -22.11 6.64
CA THR A 582 20.87 -22.81 7.92
C THR A 582 19.40 -23.15 8.12
N THR A 583 18.48 -22.27 7.73
CA THR A 583 17.04 -22.54 7.82
C THR A 583 16.56 -23.54 6.76
N ALA A 584 17.20 -23.62 5.58
CA ALA A 584 16.86 -24.58 4.53
C ALA A 584 17.10 -26.04 4.94
N LEU A 585 18.09 -26.30 5.80
CA LEU A 585 18.39 -27.64 6.33
C LEU A 585 17.23 -28.24 7.14
N VAL A 586 16.37 -27.41 7.73
CA VAL A 586 15.20 -27.88 8.50
C VAL A 586 14.25 -28.65 7.58
N TRP A 587 14.05 -28.18 6.35
CA TRP A 587 13.17 -28.86 5.39
C TRP A 587 13.66 -30.26 5.06
N LEU A 588 14.96 -30.44 4.85
CA LEU A 588 15.56 -31.73 4.51
C LEU A 588 15.48 -32.74 5.67
N GLN A 589 15.58 -32.27 6.90
CA GLN A 589 15.51 -33.13 8.09
C GLN A 589 14.08 -33.47 8.48
N TRP A 590 13.15 -32.53 8.31
CA TRP A 590 11.74 -32.75 8.63
C TRP A 590 11.01 -33.54 7.54
N GLY A 591 11.34 -33.27 6.28
CA GLY A 591 10.64 -33.83 5.14
C GLY A 591 10.94 -35.32 4.93
N THR A 592 9.97 -36.00 4.32
CA THR A 592 10.00 -37.44 4.12
C THR A 592 9.75 -37.78 2.66
N TRP A 593 10.50 -38.76 2.15
CA TRP A 593 10.30 -39.28 0.80
C TRP A 593 9.28 -40.40 0.79
N GLU A 594 8.25 -40.28 -0.05
CA GLU A 594 7.28 -41.35 -0.31
C GLU A 594 7.06 -41.45 -1.81
N LYS A 595 7.25 -42.65 -2.39
CA LYS A 595 7.03 -42.92 -3.83
C LYS A 595 7.73 -41.91 -4.77
N GLY A 596 8.92 -41.45 -4.37
CA GLY A 596 9.71 -40.48 -5.15
C GLY A 596 9.22 -39.03 -5.08
N LEU A 597 8.27 -38.73 -4.19
CA LEU A 597 7.80 -37.39 -3.87
C LEU A 597 8.23 -36.99 -2.46
N PHE A 598 8.41 -35.69 -2.25
CA PHE A 598 8.86 -35.12 -0.99
C PHE A 598 7.69 -34.49 -0.23
N HIS A 599 7.46 -34.95 0.99
CA HIS A 599 6.32 -34.59 1.82
C HIS A 599 6.77 -33.91 3.11
N LEU A 600 6.09 -32.83 3.48
CA LEU A 600 6.14 -32.26 4.82
C LEU A 600 4.90 -32.73 5.58
N ARG A 601 5.11 -33.41 6.71
CA ARG A 601 4.04 -34.02 7.51
C ARG A 601 3.95 -33.37 8.88
N SER A 602 2.75 -33.37 9.45
CA SER A 602 2.49 -32.83 10.79
C SER A 602 3.00 -31.39 10.97
N VAL A 603 2.78 -30.54 9.96
CA VAL A 603 3.19 -29.13 9.95
C VAL A 603 1.99 -28.20 10.09
N SER A 604 2.23 -27.01 10.59
CA SER A 604 1.23 -25.94 10.68
C SER A 604 1.33 -24.99 9.49
N GLY A 605 0.22 -24.38 9.11
CA GLY A 605 0.18 -23.22 8.21
C GLY A 605 -0.12 -21.91 8.98
N PRO A 606 -0.18 -20.78 8.27
CA PRO A 606 -0.66 -19.50 8.83
C PRO A 606 -2.07 -19.59 9.45
N ASP A 607 -2.94 -20.44 8.91
CA ASP A 607 -4.27 -20.68 9.43
C ASP A 607 -4.26 -21.54 10.70
N THR A 608 -4.39 -20.86 11.84
CA THR A 608 -4.48 -21.52 13.15
C THR A 608 -5.75 -22.39 13.34
N TYR A 609 -6.70 -22.39 12.40
CA TYR A 609 -7.89 -23.26 12.45
C TYR A 609 -7.63 -24.64 11.84
N ASN A 610 -6.50 -24.82 11.15
CA ASN A 610 -6.12 -26.07 10.50
C ASN A 610 -4.67 -26.43 10.85
N ASP A 611 -4.43 -26.64 12.14
CA ASP A 611 -3.11 -26.94 12.70
C ASP A 611 -2.76 -28.45 12.61
N VAL A 612 -1.46 -28.76 12.61
CA VAL A 612 -0.87 -30.11 12.58
C VAL A 612 -1.41 -30.96 11.42
N ALA A 613 -1.09 -30.54 10.19
CA ALA A 613 -1.60 -31.13 8.98
C ALA A 613 -0.49 -31.71 8.08
N ASP A 614 -0.85 -32.68 7.24
CA ASP A 614 0.05 -33.22 6.23
C ASP A 614 -0.08 -32.46 4.93
N ASN A 615 1.07 -32.07 4.37
CA ASN A 615 1.20 -31.31 3.14
C ASN A 615 0.34 -30.04 3.17
N ASN A 616 0.44 -29.22 4.23
CA ASN A 616 -0.19 -27.90 4.21
C ASN A 616 0.32 -27.14 2.97
N PHE A 617 -0.62 -26.68 2.14
CA PHE A 617 -0.31 -26.18 0.81
C PHE A 617 0.59 -24.94 0.86
N PHE A 618 0.30 -23.99 1.74
CA PHE A 618 1.11 -22.78 1.92
C PHE A 618 2.54 -23.13 2.39
N THR A 619 2.66 -23.96 3.43
CA THR A 619 3.96 -24.36 3.97
C THR A 619 4.81 -25.07 2.93
N ASN A 620 4.23 -26.00 2.16
CA ASN A 620 4.97 -26.73 1.12
C ASN A 620 5.41 -25.80 -0.03
N LEU A 621 4.54 -24.90 -0.49
CA LEU A 621 4.89 -23.95 -1.56
C LEU A 621 6.01 -23.00 -1.12
N MET A 622 5.89 -22.42 0.09
CA MET A 622 6.90 -21.51 0.62
C MET A 622 8.23 -22.22 0.88
N ALA A 623 8.20 -23.46 1.40
CA ALA A 623 9.40 -24.29 1.54
C ALA A 623 10.05 -24.59 0.18
N GLN A 624 9.25 -24.93 -0.84
CA GLN A 624 9.76 -25.12 -2.20
C GLN A 624 10.45 -23.86 -2.73
N MET A 625 9.84 -22.68 -2.55
CA MET A 625 10.43 -21.41 -2.99
C MET A 625 11.72 -21.07 -2.24
N HIS A 626 11.76 -21.31 -0.93
CA HIS A 626 12.97 -21.16 -0.11
C HIS A 626 14.10 -22.05 -0.64
N LEU A 627 13.85 -23.35 -0.82
CA LEU A 627 14.85 -24.30 -1.32
C LEU A 627 15.35 -23.90 -2.74
N GLN A 628 14.44 -23.50 -3.64
CA GLN A 628 14.80 -23.03 -4.97
C GLN A 628 15.73 -21.81 -4.92
N TRP A 629 15.40 -20.82 -4.09
CA TRP A 629 16.22 -19.63 -3.97
C TRP A 629 17.56 -19.90 -3.30
N ALA A 630 17.61 -20.80 -2.31
CA ALA A 630 18.87 -21.25 -1.70
C ALA A 630 19.80 -21.89 -2.74
N VAL A 631 19.29 -22.74 -3.62
CA VAL A 631 20.06 -23.36 -4.72
C VAL A 631 20.56 -22.30 -5.70
N GLN A 632 19.70 -21.37 -6.12
CA GLN A 632 20.10 -20.26 -7.01
C GLN A 632 21.21 -19.40 -6.39
N LEU A 633 21.07 -19.07 -5.10
CA LEU A 633 22.06 -18.29 -4.37
C LEU A 633 23.39 -19.05 -4.21
N ALA A 634 23.34 -20.36 -4.00
CA ALA A 634 24.55 -21.20 -3.93
C ALA A 634 25.32 -21.17 -5.26
N VAL A 635 24.62 -21.28 -6.40
CA VAL A 635 25.24 -21.18 -7.73
C VAL A 635 25.89 -19.81 -7.92
N MET A 636 25.17 -18.73 -7.60
CA MET A 636 25.68 -17.37 -7.72
C MET A 636 26.91 -17.14 -6.83
N LEU A 637 26.85 -17.50 -5.54
CA LEU A 637 27.96 -17.33 -4.60
C LEU A 637 29.20 -18.15 -4.99
N ARG A 638 29.03 -19.36 -5.52
CA ARG A 638 30.16 -20.17 -6.03
C ARG A 638 30.90 -19.49 -7.18
N GLN A 639 30.18 -18.76 -8.02
CA GLN A 639 30.75 -18.10 -9.20
C GLN A 639 31.35 -16.75 -8.84
N GLU A 640 30.64 -15.96 -8.05
CA GLU A 640 30.99 -14.56 -7.77
C GLU A 640 31.86 -14.38 -6.52
N ASN A 641 31.70 -15.23 -5.49
CA ASN A 641 32.45 -15.15 -4.24
C ASN A 641 32.72 -16.53 -3.59
N PRO A 642 33.66 -17.32 -4.15
CA PRO A 642 33.95 -18.68 -3.69
C PRO A 642 34.40 -18.77 -2.22
N GLU A 643 35.15 -17.78 -1.74
CA GLU A 643 35.64 -17.75 -0.36
C GLU A 643 34.48 -17.59 0.64
N MET A 644 33.56 -16.67 0.36
CA MET A 644 32.34 -16.51 1.15
C MET A 644 31.49 -17.78 1.12
N TRP A 645 31.35 -18.42 -0.06
CA TRP A 645 30.65 -19.69 -0.19
C TRP A 645 31.23 -20.79 0.72
N CYS A 646 32.56 -20.96 0.71
CA CYS A 646 33.25 -21.91 1.60
C CYS A 646 33.00 -21.60 3.08
N GLY A 647 33.05 -20.32 3.46
CA GLY A 647 32.78 -19.89 4.83
C GLY A 647 31.33 -20.18 5.27
N ILE A 648 30.35 -19.91 4.41
CA ILE A 648 28.93 -20.21 4.67
C ILE A 648 28.71 -21.71 4.83
N MET A 649 29.27 -22.53 3.94
CA MET A 649 29.17 -23.99 4.03
C MET A 649 29.66 -24.52 5.37
N GLN A 650 30.77 -23.97 5.88
CA GLN A 650 31.30 -24.32 7.20
C GLN A 650 30.38 -23.85 8.34
N ARG A 651 29.95 -22.57 8.33
CA ARG A 651 29.14 -21.97 9.41
C ARG A 651 27.71 -22.53 9.49
N ALA A 652 27.10 -22.81 8.34
CA ALA A 652 25.79 -23.46 8.25
C ALA A 652 25.87 -24.99 8.43
N GLN A 653 27.09 -25.54 8.56
CA GLN A 653 27.36 -26.98 8.66
C GLN A 653 26.73 -27.76 7.50
N MET A 654 26.95 -27.30 6.28
CA MET A 654 26.39 -27.84 5.04
C MET A 654 27.41 -28.61 4.22
N THR A 655 26.90 -29.53 3.40
CA THR A 655 27.65 -30.32 2.43
C THR A 655 27.08 -30.11 1.02
N GLU A 656 27.88 -30.42 0.00
CA GLU A 656 27.43 -30.35 -1.40
C GLU A 656 26.23 -31.26 -1.66
N ASN A 657 26.16 -32.40 -0.97
CA ASN A 657 25.01 -33.30 -1.03
C ASN A 657 23.74 -32.66 -0.47
N ASP A 658 23.83 -31.78 0.52
CA ASP A 658 22.66 -31.05 1.03
C ASP A 658 22.11 -30.12 -0.05
N ILE A 659 22.95 -29.44 -0.84
CA ILE A 659 22.50 -28.57 -1.94
C ILE A 659 21.80 -29.38 -3.04
N ILE A 660 22.34 -30.54 -3.39
CA ILE A 660 21.68 -31.47 -4.33
C ILE A 660 20.34 -31.95 -3.76
N ALA A 661 20.29 -32.27 -2.45
CA ALA A 661 19.06 -32.67 -1.79
C ALA A 661 18.02 -31.54 -1.73
N MET A 662 18.44 -30.27 -1.58
CA MET A 662 17.56 -29.10 -1.65
C MET A 662 16.89 -28.99 -3.01
N ASP A 663 17.66 -29.13 -4.10
CA ASP A 663 17.13 -29.09 -5.46
C ASP A 663 16.15 -30.24 -5.74
N GLN A 664 16.50 -31.46 -5.31
CA GLN A 664 15.63 -32.64 -5.43
C GLN A 664 14.34 -32.48 -4.64
N ALA A 665 14.42 -32.05 -3.38
CA ALA A 665 13.28 -31.83 -2.50
C ALA A 665 12.36 -30.73 -3.06
N ALA A 666 12.93 -29.62 -3.54
CA ALA A 666 12.16 -28.56 -4.19
C ALA A 666 11.42 -29.06 -5.43
N THR A 667 12.10 -29.82 -6.29
CA THR A 667 11.55 -30.34 -7.55
C THR A 667 10.44 -31.38 -7.32
N LYS A 668 10.52 -32.13 -6.21
CA LYS A 668 9.59 -33.24 -5.89
C LYS A 668 8.63 -32.92 -4.74
N MET A 669 8.60 -31.68 -4.27
CA MET A 669 7.69 -31.23 -3.21
C MET A 669 6.24 -31.49 -3.62
N VAL A 670 5.47 -32.11 -2.71
CA VAL A 670 4.03 -32.32 -2.94
C VAL A 670 3.26 -31.03 -2.69
N LEU A 671 2.48 -30.62 -3.68
CA LEU A 671 1.49 -29.55 -3.56
C LEU A 671 0.11 -30.19 -3.79
N PRO A 672 -0.76 -30.29 -2.77
CA PRO A 672 -2.07 -30.90 -2.93
C PRO A 672 -2.90 -30.19 -4.00
N PHE A 673 -3.52 -30.99 -4.88
CA PHE A 673 -4.48 -30.51 -5.87
C PHE A 673 -5.64 -31.49 -5.99
N ASP A 674 -6.86 -30.98 -5.91
CA ASP A 674 -8.08 -31.76 -6.12
C ASP A 674 -8.60 -31.55 -7.54
N GLY A 675 -8.40 -32.54 -8.41
CA GLY A 675 -8.82 -32.46 -9.81
C GLY A 675 -10.33 -32.45 -10.03
N THR A 676 -11.14 -32.82 -9.02
CA THR A 676 -12.61 -32.84 -9.12
C THR A 676 -13.16 -31.43 -8.97
N TYR A 677 -12.69 -30.71 -7.94
CA TYR A 677 -13.11 -29.34 -7.67
C TYR A 677 -12.22 -28.29 -8.35
N ARG A 678 -11.08 -28.71 -8.91
CA ARG A 678 -10.03 -27.85 -9.47
C ARG A 678 -9.51 -26.79 -8.49
N ILE A 679 -9.40 -27.19 -7.22
CA ILE A 679 -8.89 -26.35 -6.14
C ILE A 679 -7.64 -26.98 -5.55
N HIS A 680 -6.84 -26.17 -4.87
CA HIS A 680 -5.75 -26.61 -4.01
C HIS A 680 -6.29 -26.79 -2.59
N PRO A 681 -6.44 -28.02 -2.08
CA PRO A 681 -6.80 -28.23 -0.69
C PRO A 681 -5.73 -27.66 0.23
N MET A 682 -6.16 -26.94 1.26
CA MET A 682 -5.29 -26.35 2.29
C MET A 682 -4.36 -27.39 2.92
N ASP A 683 -4.87 -28.61 3.12
CA ASP A 683 -4.09 -29.76 3.56
C ASP A 683 -4.68 -31.05 2.97
N GLN A 684 -3.94 -32.15 3.05
CA GLN A 684 -4.34 -33.44 2.45
C GLN A 684 -5.67 -34.01 2.99
N SER A 685 -6.15 -33.54 4.13
CA SER A 685 -7.40 -33.95 4.79
C SER A 685 -8.55 -32.95 4.66
N PHE A 686 -8.29 -31.71 4.25
CA PHE A 686 -9.25 -30.60 4.29
C PHE A 686 -10.59 -30.94 3.61
N MET A 687 -10.53 -31.57 2.44
CA MET A 687 -11.74 -31.95 1.67
C MET A 687 -12.59 -33.06 2.33
N ARG A 688 -12.04 -33.78 3.32
CA ARG A 688 -12.76 -34.79 4.10
C ARG A 688 -13.44 -34.22 5.35
N LYS A 689 -13.12 -32.97 5.73
CA LYS A 689 -13.71 -32.29 6.90
C LYS A 689 -15.18 -31.91 6.62
N LYS A 690 -15.98 -31.77 7.68
CA LYS A 690 -17.40 -31.42 7.55
C LYS A 690 -17.55 -29.94 7.15
N ARG A 691 -18.43 -29.62 6.19
CA ARG A 691 -18.77 -28.22 5.89
C ARG A 691 -19.45 -27.54 7.07
N TRP A 692 -19.08 -26.28 7.33
CA TRP A 692 -19.71 -25.44 8.35
C TRP A 692 -20.37 -24.23 7.67
N GLY A 693 -21.68 -24.07 7.84
CA GLY A 693 -22.40 -22.89 7.33
C GLY A 693 -22.11 -21.65 8.17
N LEU A 694 -21.16 -20.82 7.74
CA LEU A 694 -20.78 -19.58 8.44
C LEU A 694 -21.92 -18.55 8.55
N THR A 695 -22.88 -18.58 7.63
CA THR A 695 -24.08 -17.73 7.70
C THR A 695 -24.91 -17.97 8.95
N SER A 696 -25.02 -19.22 9.40
CA SER A 696 -25.77 -19.58 10.61
C SER A 696 -25.08 -19.21 11.93
N LEU A 697 -23.78 -18.87 11.87
CA LEU A 697 -22.98 -18.45 13.03
C LEU A 697 -23.02 -16.94 13.28
N LYS A 698 -23.38 -16.14 12.27
CA LYS A 698 -23.51 -14.68 12.37
C LYS A 698 -24.63 -14.22 13.31
N ASP A 699 -25.59 -15.11 13.58
CA ASP A 699 -26.73 -14.86 14.47
C ASP A 699 -26.42 -15.25 15.94
N GLY A 700 -25.22 -15.79 16.22
CA GLY A 700 -24.74 -16.19 17.55
C GLY A 700 -23.66 -15.26 18.12
N ALA A 701 -23.41 -15.38 19.43
CA ALA A 701 -22.54 -14.49 20.24
C ALA A 701 -21.25 -14.04 19.52
N GLY A 702 -20.97 -12.74 19.56
CA GLY A 702 -19.83 -12.13 18.85
C GLY A 702 -18.46 -12.51 19.43
N GLY A 703 -17.51 -12.78 18.53
CA GLY A 703 -16.10 -13.07 18.85
C GLY A 703 -15.48 -14.10 17.91
N PRO A 704 -14.14 -14.30 17.95
CA PRO A 704 -13.47 -15.33 17.15
C PRO A 704 -13.99 -16.74 17.47
N LEU A 705 -14.05 -17.64 16.49
CA LEU A 705 -14.58 -19.00 16.70
C LEU A 705 -13.83 -19.77 17.79
N MET A 706 -12.52 -19.55 17.95
CA MET A 706 -11.71 -20.17 19.00
C MET A 706 -11.99 -19.64 20.42
N SER A 707 -12.66 -18.50 20.53
CA SER A 707 -13.17 -17.99 21.81
C SER A 707 -14.56 -18.54 22.14
N LEU A 708 -15.29 -19.03 21.13
CA LEU A 708 -16.67 -19.51 21.26
C LEU A 708 -16.77 -21.03 21.32
N TYR A 709 -15.85 -21.73 20.66
CA TYR A 709 -15.85 -23.19 20.53
C TYR A 709 -14.50 -23.77 20.93
N HIS A 710 -14.55 -24.97 21.51
CA HIS A 710 -13.34 -25.74 21.77
C HIS A 710 -12.58 -26.02 20.44
N PRO A 711 -11.24 -25.95 20.39
CA PRO A 711 -10.48 -26.08 19.15
C PRO A 711 -10.78 -27.33 18.33
N THR A 712 -11.00 -28.47 19.00
CA THR A 712 -11.37 -29.73 18.33
C THR A 712 -12.71 -29.68 17.58
N VAL A 713 -13.59 -28.73 17.92
CA VAL A 713 -14.80 -28.46 17.15
C VAL A 713 -14.44 -27.76 15.85
N VAL A 714 -13.52 -26.79 15.88
CA VAL A 714 -13.12 -26.03 14.70
C VAL A 714 -12.27 -26.88 13.75
N TYR A 715 -11.27 -27.61 14.26
CA TYR A 715 -10.30 -28.37 13.45
C TYR A 715 -10.93 -29.46 12.57
N ARG A 716 -12.12 -29.95 12.90
CA ARG A 716 -12.84 -30.99 12.13
C ARG A 716 -13.80 -30.44 11.06
N HIS A 717 -13.84 -29.11 10.88
CA HIS A 717 -14.69 -28.45 9.89
C HIS A 717 -13.87 -27.76 8.80
N GLN A 718 -14.50 -27.56 7.63
CA GLN A 718 -13.97 -26.74 6.55
C GLN A 718 -14.20 -25.26 6.89
N VAL A 719 -13.30 -24.69 7.69
CA VAL A 719 -13.31 -23.29 8.07
C VAL A 719 -11.89 -22.77 8.24
N CYS A 720 -11.65 -21.53 7.83
CA CYS A 720 -10.35 -20.86 7.91
C CYS A 720 -10.46 -19.56 8.72
N CYS A 721 -9.46 -19.21 9.52
CA CYS A 721 -9.32 -17.85 10.04
C CYS A 721 -8.51 -16.95 9.08
N ILE A 722 -7.49 -17.54 8.45
CA ILE A 722 -6.70 -16.95 7.38
C ILE A 722 -6.76 -17.90 6.19
N PRO A 723 -7.04 -17.43 4.97
CA PRO A 723 -7.13 -18.32 3.81
C PRO A 723 -5.72 -18.62 3.26
N ASP A 724 -5.02 -19.62 3.83
CA ASP A 724 -3.64 -20.00 3.47
C ASP A 724 -3.37 -20.10 1.96
N VAL A 725 -4.27 -20.76 1.22
CA VAL A 725 -4.12 -20.95 -0.23
C VAL A 725 -4.21 -19.61 -0.97
N LEU A 726 -5.09 -18.70 -0.52
CA LEU A 726 -5.17 -17.37 -1.12
C LEU A 726 -3.99 -16.49 -0.72
N LEU A 727 -3.45 -16.67 0.48
CA LEU A 727 -2.20 -16.03 0.87
C LEU A 727 -1.03 -16.51 0.00
N ALA A 728 -0.97 -17.81 -0.33
CA ALA A 728 -0.01 -18.35 -1.28
C ALA A 728 -0.16 -17.72 -2.68
N ILE A 729 -1.39 -17.57 -3.17
CA ILE A 729 -1.66 -16.87 -4.45
C ILE A 729 -1.21 -15.40 -4.38
N MET A 730 -1.48 -14.72 -3.26
CA MET A 730 -1.05 -13.33 -3.05
C MET A 730 0.48 -13.18 -3.11
N LEU A 731 1.24 -14.06 -2.45
CA LEU A 731 2.70 -13.96 -2.35
C LEU A 731 3.45 -14.57 -3.56
N ALA A 732 2.83 -15.51 -4.29
CA ALA A 732 3.44 -16.21 -5.42
C ALA A 732 2.43 -16.42 -6.58
N PRO A 733 1.90 -15.34 -7.17
CA PRO A 733 0.81 -15.43 -8.15
C PRO A 733 1.21 -16.15 -9.45
N ASP A 734 2.50 -16.20 -9.77
CA ASP A 734 3.06 -16.88 -10.93
C ASP A 734 3.03 -18.42 -10.82
N ARG A 735 2.65 -18.96 -9.65
CA ARG A 735 2.58 -20.41 -9.40
C ARG A 735 1.20 -21.01 -9.66
N PHE A 736 0.24 -20.19 -10.07
CA PHE A 736 -1.15 -20.59 -10.29
C PHE A 736 -1.59 -20.18 -11.69
N SER A 737 -2.36 -21.04 -12.35
CA SER A 737 -3.16 -20.59 -13.49
C SER A 737 -4.32 -19.71 -13.01
N LEU A 738 -4.82 -18.86 -13.91
CA LEU A 738 -5.96 -17.99 -13.62
C LEU A 738 -7.22 -18.79 -13.24
N ASP A 739 -7.43 -19.94 -13.88
CA ASP A 739 -8.56 -20.84 -13.62
C ASP A 739 -8.49 -21.46 -12.21
N GLU A 740 -7.32 -21.95 -11.82
CA GLU A 740 -7.09 -22.53 -10.47
C GLU A 740 -7.29 -21.46 -9.40
N ALA A 741 -6.66 -20.29 -9.56
CA ALA A 741 -6.79 -19.19 -8.61
C ALA A 741 -8.26 -18.72 -8.46
N LYS A 742 -9.04 -18.71 -9.54
CA LYS A 742 -10.46 -18.37 -9.51
C LYS A 742 -11.30 -19.42 -8.78
N ALA A 743 -11.01 -20.69 -8.98
CA ALA A 743 -11.67 -21.79 -8.27
C ALA A 743 -11.35 -21.74 -6.77
N ASP A 744 -10.07 -21.56 -6.42
CA ASP A 744 -9.62 -21.40 -5.04
C ASP A 744 -10.28 -20.20 -4.36
N PHE A 745 -10.29 -19.04 -5.01
CA PHE A 745 -10.92 -17.83 -4.47
C PHE A 745 -12.40 -18.08 -4.14
N THR A 746 -13.15 -18.65 -5.09
CA THR A 746 -14.58 -18.93 -4.91
C THR A 746 -14.84 -19.88 -3.74
N PHE A 747 -13.99 -20.88 -3.56
CA PHE A 747 -14.12 -21.85 -2.48
C PHE A 747 -13.73 -21.25 -1.12
N TYR A 748 -12.54 -20.64 -1.03
CA TYR A 748 -11.98 -20.14 0.23
C TYR A 748 -12.69 -18.90 0.77
N GLU A 749 -13.22 -18.04 -0.10
CA GLU A 749 -14.06 -16.91 0.31
C GLU A 749 -15.29 -17.38 1.11
N ALA A 750 -15.89 -18.52 0.74
CA ALA A 750 -17.09 -19.03 1.38
C ALA A 750 -16.85 -19.72 2.74
N VAL A 751 -15.62 -20.18 3.01
CA VAL A 751 -15.27 -20.93 4.22
C VAL A 751 -14.36 -20.16 5.19
N THR A 752 -14.03 -18.90 4.90
CA THR A 752 -13.19 -18.08 5.79
C THR A 752 -14.06 -17.27 6.76
N ALA A 753 -13.80 -17.42 8.06
CA ALA A 753 -14.46 -16.68 9.13
C ALA A 753 -14.03 -15.20 9.15
N SER A 754 -14.81 -14.35 9.81
CA SER A 754 -14.55 -12.90 9.90
C SER A 754 -13.47 -12.50 10.92
N ASP A 755 -12.77 -13.47 11.50
CA ASP A 755 -12.07 -13.33 12.79
C ASP A 755 -10.68 -12.69 12.69
N ALA A 756 -10.08 -12.68 11.49
CA ALA A 756 -8.77 -12.08 11.24
C ALA A 756 -8.89 -10.87 10.29
N ALA A 757 -8.35 -9.71 10.69
CA ALA A 757 -8.27 -8.52 9.85
C ALA A 757 -7.52 -8.78 8.53
N LEU A 758 -6.47 -9.61 8.59
CA LEU A 758 -5.55 -9.88 7.48
C LEU A 758 -6.25 -10.44 6.24
N ARG A 759 -7.35 -11.18 6.41
CA ARG A 759 -8.10 -11.79 5.30
C ARG A 759 -8.58 -10.75 4.29
N LEU A 760 -8.88 -9.53 4.73
CA LEU A 760 -9.44 -8.47 3.87
C LEU A 760 -8.42 -8.04 2.80
N ALA A 761 -7.17 -7.84 3.20
CA ALA A 761 -6.08 -7.55 2.26
C ALA A 761 -5.83 -8.71 1.30
N ILE A 762 -5.83 -9.96 1.81
CA ILE A 762 -5.65 -11.16 0.96
C ILE A 762 -6.76 -11.25 -0.09
N PHE A 763 -8.03 -11.13 0.32
CA PHE A 763 -9.15 -11.17 -0.62
C PHE A 763 -9.11 -10.03 -1.62
N SER A 764 -8.74 -8.82 -1.19
CA SER A 764 -8.61 -7.66 -2.07
C SER A 764 -7.56 -7.90 -3.17
N VAL A 765 -6.35 -8.30 -2.79
CA VAL A 765 -5.25 -8.55 -3.74
C VAL A 765 -5.62 -9.65 -4.72
N VAL A 766 -6.09 -10.80 -4.23
CA VAL A 766 -6.41 -11.94 -5.10
C VAL A 766 -7.59 -11.61 -6.01
N ALA A 767 -8.64 -10.94 -5.52
CA ALA A 767 -9.74 -10.49 -6.36
C ALA A 767 -9.28 -9.54 -7.47
N ALA A 768 -8.34 -8.62 -7.18
CA ALA A 768 -7.78 -7.71 -8.17
C ALA A 768 -6.99 -8.46 -9.25
N GLN A 769 -6.14 -9.42 -8.85
CA GLN A 769 -5.40 -10.29 -9.76
C GLN A 769 -6.32 -11.10 -10.68
N LEU A 770 -7.48 -11.53 -10.16
CA LEU A 770 -8.51 -12.27 -10.90
C LEU A 770 -9.44 -11.39 -11.75
N ARG A 771 -9.21 -10.07 -11.82
CA ARG A 771 -10.07 -9.11 -12.52
C ARG A 771 -11.51 -9.11 -12.01
N LEU A 772 -11.69 -9.17 -10.69
CA LEU A 772 -12.98 -9.04 -10.00
C LEU A 772 -13.09 -7.67 -9.31
N PRO A 773 -13.23 -6.55 -10.04
CA PRO A 773 -13.10 -5.19 -9.53
C PRO A 773 -14.02 -4.90 -8.34
N ASN A 774 -15.30 -5.27 -8.44
CA ASN A 774 -16.26 -4.97 -7.38
C ASN A 774 -15.91 -5.67 -6.06
N LYS A 775 -15.41 -6.91 -6.12
CA LYS A 775 -14.96 -7.64 -4.92
C LYS A 775 -13.65 -7.06 -4.39
N ALA A 776 -12.69 -6.78 -5.27
CA ALA A 776 -11.41 -6.19 -4.90
C ALA A 776 -11.60 -4.86 -4.17
N MET A 777 -12.41 -3.97 -4.74
CA MET A 777 -12.69 -2.65 -4.17
C MET A 777 -13.45 -2.72 -2.84
N ARG A 778 -14.41 -3.65 -2.71
CA ARG A 778 -15.11 -3.88 -1.44
C ARG A 778 -14.14 -4.31 -0.33
N TYR A 779 -13.34 -5.34 -0.58
CA TYR A 779 -12.38 -5.83 0.42
C TYR A 779 -11.26 -4.82 0.70
N PHE A 780 -10.85 -4.05 -0.32
CA PHE A 780 -9.92 -2.94 -0.17
C PHE A 780 -10.46 -1.86 0.78
N HIS A 781 -11.71 -1.43 0.58
CA HIS A 781 -12.37 -0.47 1.47
C HIS A 781 -12.42 -1.02 2.91
N ASP A 782 -12.90 -2.24 3.10
CA ASP A 782 -12.95 -2.85 4.43
C ASP A 782 -11.54 -2.96 5.06
N ALA A 783 -10.50 -3.26 4.26
CA ALA A 783 -9.11 -3.32 4.73
C ALA A 783 -8.57 -1.95 5.19
N LEU A 784 -9.01 -0.85 4.58
CA LEU A 784 -8.63 0.50 4.99
C LEU A 784 -9.22 0.90 6.35
N PHE A 785 -10.46 0.48 6.61
CA PHE A 785 -11.23 0.93 7.77
C PHE A 785 -11.27 -0.07 8.93
N VAL A 786 -10.45 -1.13 8.91
CA VAL A 786 -10.38 -2.16 9.97
C VAL A 786 -10.36 -1.55 11.37
N ASP A 787 -9.43 -0.62 11.62
CA ASP A 787 -9.27 0.00 12.94
C ASP A 787 -10.16 1.21 13.12
N ILE A 788 -10.28 2.06 12.10
CA ILE A 788 -11.04 3.31 12.15
C ILE A 788 -12.52 3.02 12.47
N ASP A 789 -13.10 2.01 11.83
CA ASP A 789 -14.49 1.60 12.04
C ASP A 789 -14.60 0.37 12.97
N ASN A 790 -13.48 -0.08 13.56
CA ASN A 790 -13.39 -1.20 14.51
C ASN A 790 -14.11 -2.47 14.01
N LEU A 791 -13.87 -2.86 12.76
CA LEU A 791 -14.61 -3.93 12.06
C LEU A 791 -14.46 -5.30 12.73
N ILE A 792 -13.33 -5.56 13.40
CA ILE A 792 -13.07 -6.80 14.15
C ILE A 792 -13.61 -6.72 15.59
N GLY A 793 -13.83 -5.51 16.12
CA GLY A 793 -14.35 -5.31 17.47
C GLY A 793 -13.30 -5.26 18.58
N ASN A 794 -12.00 -5.28 18.26
CA ASN A 794 -10.91 -5.35 19.23
C ASN A 794 -9.82 -4.27 19.07
N SER A 795 -10.05 -3.22 18.27
CA SER A 795 -9.07 -2.13 18.04
C SER A 795 -8.76 -1.34 19.32
N GLY A 796 -9.59 -1.43 20.36
CA GLY A 796 -9.25 -0.87 21.68
C GLY A 796 -8.02 -1.49 22.34
N GLY A 797 -7.62 -2.70 21.94
CA GLY A 797 -6.42 -3.38 22.43
C GLY A 797 -5.13 -3.06 21.67
N GLY A 798 -5.19 -2.25 20.62
CA GLY A 798 -4.06 -1.90 19.74
C GLY A 798 -4.45 -1.97 18.26
N LEU A 799 -3.66 -1.34 17.38
CA LEU A 799 -3.89 -1.32 15.93
C LEU A 799 -3.59 -2.66 15.26
N HIS A 800 -4.17 -2.94 14.10
CA HIS A 800 -3.82 -4.08 13.26
C HIS A 800 -2.72 -3.67 12.27
N CYS A 801 -1.49 -3.42 12.73
CA CYS A 801 -0.42 -2.87 11.88
C CYS A 801 -0.10 -3.71 10.63
N THR A 802 -0.27 -5.03 10.69
CA THR A 802 -0.10 -5.92 9.53
C THR A 802 -1.26 -5.82 8.54
N ALA A 803 -2.49 -5.59 9.01
CA ALA A 803 -3.62 -5.27 8.15
C ALA A 803 -3.47 -3.86 7.53
N ALA A 804 -2.94 -2.89 8.28
CA ALA A 804 -2.61 -1.56 7.79
C ALA A 804 -1.59 -1.63 6.62
N ALA A 805 -0.51 -2.41 6.76
CA ALA A 805 0.42 -2.69 5.64
C ALA A 805 -0.26 -3.48 4.49
N GLY A 806 -1.23 -4.34 4.82
CA GLY A 806 -2.07 -5.04 3.85
C GLY A 806 -2.91 -4.10 2.96
N SER A 807 -3.27 -2.91 3.45
CA SER A 807 -3.96 -1.89 2.63
C SER A 807 -3.06 -1.34 1.52
N TRP A 808 -1.76 -1.15 1.79
CA TRP A 808 -0.77 -0.83 0.77
C TRP A 808 -0.63 -1.98 -0.23
N SER A 809 -0.55 -3.22 0.24
CA SER A 809 -0.44 -4.40 -0.63
C SER A 809 -1.67 -4.54 -1.55
N SER A 810 -2.86 -4.26 -1.04
CA SER A 810 -4.10 -4.22 -1.81
C SER A 810 -4.04 -3.25 -2.98
N MET A 811 -3.46 -2.06 -2.77
CA MET A 811 -3.28 -1.07 -3.84
C MET A 811 -2.12 -1.43 -4.77
N ALA A 812 -0.92 -1.62 -4.24
CA ALA A 812 0.29 -1.80 -5.05
C ALA A 812 0.29 -3.15 -5.77
N VAL A 813 0.17 -4.26 -5.02
CA VAL A 813 0.27 -5.62 -5.56
C VAL A 813 -1.06 -6.06 -6.19
N GLY A 814 -2.19 -5.67 -5.59
CA GLY A 814 -3.53 -5.98 -6.11
C GLY A 814 -3.94 -5.07 -7.27
N ILE A 815 -4.42 -3.87 -6.94
CA ILE A 815 -5.05 -2.93 -7.89
C ILE A 815 -4.08 -2.45 -8.97
N CYS A 816 -2.84 -2.10 -8.63
CA CYS A 816 -1.84 -1.70 -9.63
C CYS A 816 -1.17 -2.93 -10.31
N GLY A 817 -1.28 -4.11 -9.72
CA GLY A 817 -0.66 -5.33 -10.24
C GLY A 817 0.87 -5.28 -10.24
N LEU A 818 1.48 -4.59 -9.27
CA LEU A 818 2.93 -4.60 -9.04
C LEU A 818 3.40 -6.04 -8.80
N ARG A 819 4.32 -6.52 -9.62
CA ARG A 819 4.99 -7.81 -9.42
C ARG A 819 6.36 -7.82 -10.08
N VAL A 820 7.26 -8.66 -9.56
CA VAL A 820 8.55 -8.93 -10.20
C VAL A 820 8.53 -10.35 -10.75
N ALA A 821 8.56 -10.47 -12.08
CA ALA A 821 8.61 -11.75 -12.77
C ALA A 821 9.95 -11.87 -13.51
N GLN A 822 10.70 -12.96 -13.24
CA GLN A 822 12.00 -13.20 -13.87
C GLN A 822 12.99 -12.02 -13.76
N GLY A 823 12.93 -11.28 -12.64
CA GLY A 823 13.79 -10.11 -12.37
C GLY A 823 13.35 -8.81 -13.07
N VAL A 824 12.25 -8.83 -13.82
CA VAL A 824 11.67 -7.67 -14.51
C VAL A 824 10.49 -7.13 -13.71
N LEU A 825 10.34 -5.81 -13.66
CA LEU A 825 9.23 -5.14 -13.00
C LEU A 825 7.99 -5.16 -13.92
N HIS A 826 6.86 -5.63 -13.41
CA HIS A 826 5.59 -5.66 -14.12
C HIS A 826 4.53 -4.85 -13.38
N PHE A 827 3.65 -4.22 -14.16
CA PHE A 827 2.43 -3.58 -13.70
C PHE A 827 1.25 -4.04 -14.55
N ASN A 828 0.11 -4.22 -13.91
CA ASN A 828 -1.13 -4.56 -14.59
C ASN A 828 -2.34 -3.83 -13.98
N PRO A 829 -2.30 -2.48 -13.97
CA PRO A 829 -3.19 -1.68 -13.17
C PRO A 829 -4.63 -1.83 -13.63
N MET A 830 -5.52 -1.78 -12.65
CA MET A 830 -6.95 -1.65 -12.83
C MET A 830 -7.41 -0.38 -12.11
N LEU A 831 -8.36 0.33 -12.70
CA LEU A 831 -8.96 1.50 -12.07
C LEU A 831 -10.47 1.28 -11.99
N SER A 832 -10.99 1.31 -10.77
CA SER A 832 -12.43 1.27 -10.47
C SER A 832 -13.14 2.50 -11.03
N GLU A 833 -14.44 2.39 -11.30
CA GLU A 833 -15.28 3.56 -11.63
C GLU A 833 -15.34 4.57 -10.46
N GLU A 834 -15.09 4.13 -9.23
CA GLU A 834 -15.11 4.99 -8.04
C GLU A 834 -13.84 5.83 -7.82
N MET A 835 -12.77 5.59 -8.60
CA MET A 835 -11.48 6.28 -8.48
C MET A 835 -11.17 7.02 -9.76
N ASP A 836 -10.92 8.32 -9.69
CA ASP A 836 -10.55 9.12 -10.87
C ASP A 836 -9.09 8.87 -11.27
N GLU A 837 -8.23 8.81 -10.26
CA GLU A 837 -6.81 8.51 -10.40
C GLU A 837 -6.22 8.00 -9.09
N PHE A 838 -5.08 7.32 -9.19
CA PHE A 838 -4.21 7.07 -8.05
C PHE A 838 -2.74 7.16 -8.43
N GLU A 839 -1.91 7.50 -7.45
CA GLU A 839 -0.46 7.61 -7.58
C GLU A 839 0.25 6.95 -6.40
N PHE A 840 1.34 6.23 -6.66
CA PHE A 840 2.23 5.73 -5.62
C PHE A 840 3.64 5.51 -6.15
N HIS A 841 4.57 5.20 -5.25
CA HIS A 841 5.93 4.84 -5.59
C HIS A 841 6.20 3.34 -5.38
N ALA A 842 6.93 2.75 -6.32
CA ALA A 842 7.45 1.39 -6.23
C ALA A 842 8.96 1.41 -6.38
N ARG A 843 9.64 0.51 -5.66
CA ARG A 843 11.10 0.35 -5.73
C ARG A 843 11.48 -0.96 -6.38
N HIS A 844 12.41 -0.93 -7.33
CA HIS A 844 12.97 -2.13 -7.95
C HIS A 844 14.45 -1.93 -8.23
N ARG A 845 15.30 -2.85 -7.76
CA ARG A 845 16.77 -2.76 -7.89
C ARG A 845 17.34 -1.38 -7.51
N GLY A 846 16.86 -0.81 -6.41
CA GLY A 846 17.25 0.50 -5.92
C GLY A 846 16.59 1.69 -6.64
N CYS A 847 16.03 1.49 -7.83
CA CYS A 847 15.32 2.52 -8.60
C CYS A 847 13.95 2.81 -7.99
N LEU A 848 13.59 4.10 -7.88
CA LEU A 848 12.28 4.54 -7.43
C LEU A 848 11.43 4.96 -8.64
N VAL A 849 10.33 4.26 -8.86
CA VAL A 849 9.39 4.50 -9.96
C VAL A 849 8.11 5.09 -9.39
N ARG A 850 7.72 6.27 -9.85
CA ARG A 850 6.39 6.84 -9.63
C ARG A 850 5.44 6.28 -10.67
N VAL A 851 4.28 5.83 -10.23
CA VAL A 851 3.23 5.27 -11.08
C VAL A 851 1.96 6.09 -10.89
N LEU A 852 1.56 6.83 -11.91
CA LEU A 852 0.30 7.58 -11.95
C LEU A 852 -0.68 6.85 -12.88
N VAL A 853 -1.81 6.44 -12.33
CA VAL A 853 -2.88 5.76 -13.06
C VAL A 853 -4.10 6.68 -13.11
N THR A 854 -4.54 7.01 -14.31
CA THR A 854 -5.77 7.79 -14.57
C THR A 854 -6.79 6.91 -15.28
N GLN A 855 -7.98 7.44 -15.55
CA GLN A 855 -9.06 6.75 -16.29
C GLN A 855 -8.63 6.11 -17.62
N ARG A 856 -7.55 6.57 -18.27
CA ARG A 856 -7.14 6.04 -19.59
C ARG A 856 -5.66 5.83 -19.77
N LEU A 857 -4.84 6.47 -18.95
CA LEU A 857 -3.39 6.51 -19.13
C LEU A 857 -2.71 6.06 -17.84
N VAL A 858 -1.59 5.36 -18.03
CA VAL A 858 -0.64 5.05 -16.97
C VAL A 858 0.66 5.72 -17.33
N THR A 859 1.14 6.58 -16.43
CA THR A 859 2.41 7.28 -16.58
C THR A 859 3.40 6.73 -15.58
N TYR A 860 4.53 6.27 -16.09
CA TYR A 860 5.65 5.79 -15.31
C TYR A 860 6.76 6.84 -15.32
N THR A 861 7.32 7.17 -14.17
CA THR A 861 8.45 8.10 -14.07
C THR A 861 9.54 7.49 -13.18
N LEU A 862 10.75 7.35 -13.72
CA LEU A 862 11.92 6.99 -12.91
C LEU A 862 12.38 8.24 -12.15
N VAL A 863 12.10 8.28 -10.85
CA VAL A 863 12.36 9.43 -9.97
C VAL A 863 13.79 9.43 -9.46
N SER A 864 14.32 8.26 -9.11
CA SER A 864 15.72 8.09 -8.70
C SER A 864 16.24 6.72 -9.11
N ALA A 865 17.53 6.63 -9.37
CA ALA A 865 18.21 5.40 -9.75
C ALA A 865 19.66 5.41 -9.19
N PRO A 866 20.25 4.24 -8.91
CA PRO A 866 21.69 4.13 -8.67
C PRO A 866 22.49 4.63 -9.87
N GLU A 867 23.72 5.14 -9.65
CA GLU A 867 24.58 5.68 -10.72
C GLU A 867 24.89 4.67 -11.83
N SER A 868 24.87 3.38 -11.53
CA SER A 868 25.10 2.30 -12.49
C SER A 868 23.93 2.02 -13.43
N VAL A 869 22.75 2.59 -13.18
CA VAL A 869 21.53 2.33 -13.94
C VAL A 869 21.21 3.53 -14.83
N THR A 870 21.40 3.37 -16.14
CA THR A 870 21.04 4.38 -17.15
C THR A 870 19.56 4.35 -17.53
N ASP A 871 18.99 3.17 -17.52
CA ASP A 871 17.62 2.91 -17.94
C ASP A 871 17.03 1.71 -17.19
N LEU A 872 15.70 1.75 -16.97
CA LEU A 872 14.97 0.69 -16.30
C LEU A 872 13.88 0.15 -17.22
N MET A 873 13.95 -1.14 -17.56
CA MET A 873 12.89 -1.80 -18.33
C MET A 873 11.80 -2.34 -17.40
N LEU A 874 10.55 -2.05 -17.76
CA LEU A 874 9.36 -2.61 -17.13
C LEU A 874 8.35 -3.12 -18.18
N VAL A 875 7.39 -3.91 -17.73
CA VAL A 875 6.32 -4.46 -18.56
C VAL A 875 4.96 -4.01 -18.07
N HIS A 876 4.22 -3.32 -18.92
CA HIS A 876 2.84 -2.91 -18.69
C HIS A 876 1.85 -3.90 -19.32
N ALA A 877 0.81 -4.28 -18.57
CA ALA A 877 -0.28 -5.17 -18.98
C ALA A 877 0.21 -6.52 -19.58
N GLY A 878 1.38 -6.99 -19.14
CA GLY A 878 1.96 -8.27 -19.57
C GLY A 878 2.61 -8.30 -20.95
N ALA A 879 2.46 -7.26 -21.78
CA ALA A 879 2.96 -7.25 -23.16
C ALA A 879 3.83 -6.03 -23.51
N ASN A 880 3.48 -4.85 -23.01
CA ASN A 880 4.11 -3.60 -23.43
C ASN A 880 5.41 -3.37 -22.65
N ARG A 881 6.56 -3.49 -23.33
CA ARG A 881 7.88 -3.20 -22.75
C ARG A 881 8.15 -1.70 -22.82
N ILE A 882 8.45 -1.10 -21.67
CA ILE A 882 8.70 0.33 -21.52
C ILE A 882 10.08 0.50 -20.90
N THR A 883 10.90 1.37 -21.49
CA THR A 883 12.23 1.70 -20.99
C THR A 883 12.18 3.10 -20.37
N LEU A 884 12.33 3.19 -19.05
CA LEU A 884 12.33 4.46 -18.35
C LEU A 884 13.73 5.06 -18.29
N ARG A 885 13.81 6.38 -18.47
CA ARG A 885 15.01 7.19 -18.21
C ARG A 885 14.72 8.14 -17.06
N LEU A 886 15.78 8.53 -16.34
CA LEU A 886 15.67 9.38 -15.16
C LEU A 886 14.92 10.69 -15.50
N ASN A 887 13.87 10.98 -14.74
CA ASN A 887 13.00 12.14 -14.88
C ASN A 887 12.31 12.30 -16.26
N HIS A 888 12.29 11.25 -17.10
CA HIS A 888 11.53 11.23 -18.35
C HIS A 888 10.29 10.35 -18.20
N PRO A 889 9.07 10.92 -18.19
CA PRO A 889 7.84 10.15 -18.04
C PRO A 889 7.51 9.39 -19.33
N GLU A 890 7.14 8.11 -19.18
CA GLU A 890 6.62 7.28 -20.26
C GLU A 890 5.14 6.98 -20.00
N THR A 891 4.30 7.27 -20.99
CA THR A 891 2.84 7.14 -20.86
C THR A 891 2.30 6.08 -21.82
N VAL A 892 1.49 5.17 -21.28
CA VAL A 892 0.82 4.11 -22.03
C VAL A 892 -0.67 4.07 -21.70
N ARG A 893 -1.46 3.43 -22.56
CA ARG A 893 -2.90 3.27 -22.36
C ARG A 893 -3.17 2.28 -21.22
N LEU A 894 -4.04 2.66 -20.29
CA LEU A 894 -4.65 1.75 -19.32
C LEU A 894 -5.52 0.75 -20.09
N PHE A 895 -5.20 -0.54 -19.95
CA PHE A 895 -6.01 -1.60 -20.53
C PHE A 895 -7.39 -1.65 -19.83
N ARG A 896 -8.48 -1.37 -20.56
CA ARG A 896 -9.85 -1.36 -20.03
C ARG A 896 -10.78 -2.24 -20.87
N GLU A 897 -11.67 -2.94 -20.17
CA GLU A 897 -12.92 -3.44 -20.78
C GLU A 897 -14.03 -2.37 -20.81
N VAL A 898 -13.95 -1.34 -19.94
CA VAL A 898 -14.95 -0.26 -19.82
C VAL A 898 -14.64 0.93 -20.73
N ARG A 899 -15.64 1.31 -21.52
CA ARG A 899 -15.53 2.17 -22.72
C ARG A 899 -16.09 3.56 -22.43
N VAL A 900 -15.25 4.59 -22.56
CA VAL A 900 -15.66 5.99 -22.30
C VAL A 900 -16.22 6.67 -23.56
N PHE A 901 -15.81 6.20 -24.75
CA PHE A 901 -16.37 6.62 -26.03
C PHE A 901 -16.99 5.43 -26.76
N ASP A 902 -17.87 5.72 -27.71
CA ASP A 902 -18.47 4.70 -28.57
C ASP A 902 -17.52 4.14 -29.64
N PHE A 903 -16.27 4.63 -29.66
CA PHE A 903 -15.21 4.17 -30.55
C PHE A 903 -13.87 4.06 -29.80
N ASP A 904 -13.00 3.15 -30.25
CA ASP A 904 -11.71 2.84 -29.62
C ASP A 904 -10.50 3.19 -30.49
N CYS A 905 -10.73 3.33 -31.80
CA CYS A 905 -9.71 3.68 -32.77
C CYS A 905 -10.26 4.51 -33.94
N VAL A 906 -9.34 5.17 -34.63
CA VAL A 906 -9.58 5.88 -35.89
C VAL A 906 -8.63 5.33 -36.95
N VAL A 907 -9.16 4.86 -38.07
CA VAL A 907 -8.39 4.29 -39.18
C VAL A 907 -8.44 5.22 -40.38
N PHE A 908 -7.29 5.75 -40.78
CA PHE A 908 -7.15 6.63 -41.92
C PHE A 908 -6.90 5.84 -43.21
N GLU A 909 -7.53 6.22 -44.31
CA GLU A 909 -7.04 5.92 -45.65
C GLU A 909 -5.86 6.83 -45.96
N LEU A 910 -4.81 6.30 -46.58
CA LEU A 910 -3.61 7.09 -46.89
C LEU A 910 -3.91 8.37 -47.68
N ASP A 911 -4.89 8.33 -48.59
CA ASP A 911 -5.28 9.48 -49.43
C ASP A 911 -5.96 10.59 -48.61
N SER A 912 -6.51 10.25 -47.43
CA SER A 912 -6.98 11.25 -46.45
C SER A 912 -5.84 11.91 -45.66
N VAL A 913 -4.67 11.27 -45.60
CA VAL A 913 -3.50 11.71 -44.82
C VAL A 913 -2.55 12.55 -45.65
N VAL A 914 -2.27 12.14 -46.88
CA VAL A 914 -1.31 12.79 -47.78
C VAL A 914 -2.05 13.42 -48.94
N LYS A 915 -1.76 14.69 -49.21
CA LYS A 915 -2.44 15.47 -50.24
C LYS A 915 -1.86 15.17 -51.63
N ASP A 916 -2.66 15.37 -52.67
CA ASP A 916 -2.25 15.42 -54.09
C ASP A 916 -1.66 14.10 -54.65
N ILE A 917 -1.76 12.96 -53.93
CA ILE A 917 -1.30 11.64 -54.42
C ILE A 917 -1.90 11.31 -55.79
N GLU A 918 -3.20 11.59 -55.95
CA GLU A 918 -3.92 11.31 -57.18
C GLU A 918 -3.36 12.09 -58.38
N ASP A 919 -3.03 13.37 -58.19
CA ASP A 919 -2.49 14.20 -59.26
C ASP A 919 -1.08 13.74 -59.65
N VAL A 920 -0.26 13.26 -58.71
CA VAL A 920 1.05 12.65 -59.00
C VAL A 920 0.89 11.34 -59.78
N HIS A 921 -0.12 10.52 -59.45
CA HIS A 921 -0.44 9.33 -60.23
C HIS A 921 -0.92 9.67 -61.64
N TYR A 922 -1.76 10.69 -61.79
CA TYR A 922 -2.23 11.17 -63.09
C TYR A 922 -1.07 11.67 -63.97
N GLN A 923 -0.16 12.48 -63.43
CA GLN A 923 1.01 12.95 -64.18
C GLN A 923 1.95 11.82 -64.58
N ALA A 924 2.21 10.86 -63.68
CA ALA A 924 3.05 9.72 -64.00
C ALA A 924 2.46 8.86 -65.13
N TRP A 925 1.14 8.63 -65.13
CA TRP A 925 0.46 7.92 -66.22
C TRP A 925 0.40 8.72 -67.52
N THR A 926 0.17 10.02 -67.43
CA THR A 926 0.16 10.95 -68.57
C THR A 926 1.49 10.85 -69.31
N GLN A 927 2.60 11.06 -68.61
CA GLN A 927 3.92 10.98 -69.21
C GLN A 927 4.22 9.57 -69.75
N THR A 928 3.91 8.52 -68.99
CA THR A 928 4.18 7.13 -69.41
C THR A 928 3.48 6.79 -70.73
N LEU A 929 2.19 7.15 -70.85
CA LEU A 929 1.38 6.74 -72.00
C LEU A 929 1.53 7.70 -73.17
N GLU A 930 1.62 9.01 -72.96
CA GLU A 930 1.89 9.95 -74.04
C GLU A 930 3.24 9.65 -74.70
N GLU A 931 4.31 9.44 -73.92
CA GLU A 931 5.61 9.04 -74.48
C GLU A 931 5.51 7.73 -75.26
N HIS A 932 4.80 6.73 -74.74
CA HIS A 932 4.64 5.45 -75.42
C HIS A 932 3.87 5.57 -76.74
N PHE A 933 2.71 6.22 -76.74
CA PHE A 933 1.88 6.39 -77.95
C PHE A 933 2.57 7.27 -78.99
N HIS A 934 3.28 8.34 -78.57
CA HIS A 934 4.02 9.20 -79.47
C HIS A 934 5.20 8.47 -80.13
N GLN A 935 5.94 7.65 -79.37
CA GLN A 935 7.05 6.84 -79.91
C GLN A 935 6.59 5.77 -80.91
N HIS A 936 5.33 5.33 -80.83
CA HIS A 936 4.75 4.31 -81.71
C HIS A 936 3.86 4.90 -82.82
N GLY A 937 4.05 6.18 -83.15
CA GLY A 937 3.47 6.80 -84.35
C GLY A 937 2.10 7.45 -84.15
N PHE A 938 1.67 7.67 -82.91
CA PHE A 938 0.39 8.31 -82.59
C PHE A 938 0.61 9.61 -81.81
N SER A 939 1.05 10.67 -82.50
CA SER A 939 1.40 11.98 -81.91
C SER A 939 0.21 12.75 -81.32
N ASP A 940 -1.02 12.41 -81.70
CA ASP A 940 -2.24 13.12 -81.30
C ASP A 940 -2.85 12.57 -79.99
N PHE A 941 -2.28 11.52 -79.40
CA PHE A 941 -2.75 11.00 -78.11
C PHE A 941 -2.39 11.99 -77.00
N SER A 942 -3.40 12.36 -76.22
CA SER A 942 -3.21 13.08 -74.96
C SER A 942 -4.02 12.42 -73.85
N MET A 943 -3.40 12.30 -72.68
CA MET A 943 -4.01 11.73 -71.50
C MET A 943 -4.88 12.78 -70.79
N THR A 944 -6.19 12.71 -70.99
CA THR A 944 -7.17 13.55 -70.29
C THR A 944 -7.49 13.01 -68.89
N LYS A 945 -7.89 13.88 -67.94
CA LYS A 945 -8.29 13.47 -66.58
C LYS A 945 -9.47 12.49 -66.62
N GLU A 946 -10.41 12.64 -67.56
CA GLU A 946 -11.55 11.73 -67.75
C GLU A 946 -11.12 10.30 -68.08
N LEU A 947 -10.10 10.13 -68.94
CA LEU A 947 -9.53 8.82 -69.28
C LEU A 947 -8.88 8.16 -68.06
N TYR A 948 -8.13 8.93 -67.28
CA TYR A 948 -7.50 8.45 -66.06
C TYR A 948 -8.54 8.00 -65.02
N LEU A 949 -9.55 8.84 -64.74
CA LEU A 949 -10.62 8.52 -63.79
C LEU A 949 -11.39 7.26 -64.21
N ALA A 950 -11.70 7.12 -65.52
CA ALA A 950 -12.50 6.02 -66.03
C ALA A 950 -11.75 4.67 -66.07
N TYR A 951 -10.47 4.65 -66.45
CA TYR A 951 -9.76 3.41 -66.76
C TYR A 951 -8.60 3.09 -65.82
N LEU A 952 -8.02 4.06 -65.11
CA LEU A 952 -6.76 3.85 -64.36
C LEU A 952 -6.86 4.15 -62.86
N ARG A 953 -7.83 4.95 -62.39
CA ARG A 953 -7.96 5.35 -60.97
C ARG A 953 -8.30 4.19 -60.04
N HIS A 954 -9.33 3.41 -60.39
CA HIS A 954 -9.88 2.36 -59.52
C HIS A 954 -9.81 0.95 -60.13
N VAL A 955 -9.18 0.81 -61.29
CA VAL A 955 -9.13 -0.45 -62.03
C VAL A 955 -7.71 -1.00 -62.04
N LYS A 956 -7.57 -2.33 -62.05
CA LYS A 956 -6.24 -2.95 -62.15
C LYS A 956 -5.53 -2.42 -63.41
N PRO A 957 -4.28 -1.92 -63.31
CA PRO A 957 -3.60 -1.24 -64.41
C PRO A 957 -3.63 -2.00 -65.74
N PHE A 958 -3.42 -3.31 -65.72
CA PHE A 958 -3.44 -4.15 -66.93
C PHE A 958 -4.79 -4.08 -67.68
N TYR A 959 -5.91 -4.12 -66.96
CA TYR A 959 -7.22 -4.02 -67.58
C TYR A 959 -7.46 -2.60 -68.11
N GLY A 960 -7.13 -1.60 -67.30
CA GLY A 960 -7.27 -0.19 -67.67
C GLY A 960 -6.47 0.15 -68.94
N LEU A 961 -5.22 -0.29 -68.99
CA LEU A 961 -4.36 -0.14 -70.16
C LEU A 961 -4.96 -0.82 -71.38
N ASN A 962 -5.39 -2.08 -71.26
CA ASN A 962 -6.00 -2.81 -72.38
C ASN A 962 -7.23 -2.10 -72.95
N GLU A 963 -8.10 -1.54 -72.11
CA GLU A 963 -9.27 -0.79 -72.57
C GLU A 963 -8.88 0.55 -73.22
N ILE A 964 -7.84 1.23 -72.73
CA ILE A 964 -7.30 2.43 -73.37
C ILE A 964 -6.75 2.08 -74.77
N PHE A 965 -5.88 1.07 -74.88
CA PHE A 965 -5.33 0.62 -76.16
C PHE A 965 -6.44 0.23 -77.15
N LYS A 966 -7.44 -0.51 -76.68
CA LYS A 966 -8.62 -0.90 -77.47
C LYS A 966 -9.44 0.29 -77.93
N LYS A 967 -9.66 1.30 -77.07
CA LYS A 967 -10.41 2.53 -77.40
C LYS A 967 -9.76 3.31 -78.53
N TYR A 968 -8.43 3.28 -78.64
CA TYR A 968 -7.68 3.95 -79.70
C TYR A 968 -7.33 3.03 -80.89
N ASN A 969 -7.96 1.85 -81.00
CA ASN A 969 -7.69 0.85 -82.05
C ASN A 969 -6.20 0.47 -82.18
N HIS A 970 -5.45 0.52 -81.08
CA HIS A 970 -4.04 0.15 -81.04
C HIS A 970 -3.90 -1.20 -80.31
N PRO A 971 -3.17 -2.19 -80.87
CA PRO A 971 -2.93 -3.43 -80.14
C PRO A 971 -2.10 -3.14 -78.88
N PRO A 972 -2.50 -3.63 -77.69
CA PRO A 972 -1.68 -3.47 -76.50
C PRO A 972 -0.33 -4.19 -76.69
N PRO A 973 0.76 -3.68 -76.09
CA PRO A 973 2.02 -4.41 -76.01
C PRO A 973 1.82 -5.82 -75.42
N LEU A 974 2.78 -6.72 -75.67
CA LEU A 974 2.79 -8.03 -75.01
C LEU A 974 2.73 -7.83 -73.49
N THR A 975 2.05 -8.74 -72.78
CA THR A 975 1.92 -8.66 -71.32
C THR A 975 3.28 -8.52 -70.64
N GLY A 976 4.29 -9.27 -71.11
CA GLY A 976 5.63 -9.29 -70.53
C GLY A 976 5.75 -10.19 -69.31
N GLU A 977 6.91 -10.15 -68.64
CA GLU A 977 7.17 -10.82 -67.36
C GLU A 977 7.39 -9.82 -66.22
N VAL A 978 7.26 -10.27 -64.97
CA VAL A 978 7.37 -9.42 -63.77
C VAL A 978 8.75 -8.72 -63.68
N ASP A 979 9.79 -9.38 -64.20
CA ASP A 979 11.18 -8.92 -64.21
C ASP A 979 11.51 -7.98 -65.38
N ASP A 980 10.53 -7.61 -66.22
CA ASP A 980 10.72 -6.62 -67.27
C ASP A 980 11.19 -5.27 -66.69
N THR A 981 12.11 -4.62 -67.38
CA THR A 981 12.60 -3.28 -66.99
C THR A 981 11.62 -2.19 -67.42
N ALA A 982 11.76 -0.97 -66.88
CA ALA A 982 10.96 0.18 -67.31
C ALA A 982 11.17 0.58 -68.79
N GLU A 983 12.26 0.12 -69.41
CA GLU A 983 12.56 0.33 -70.83
C GLU A 983 11.89 -0.72 -71.72
N SER A 984 11.50 -1.88 -71.17
CA SER A 984 10.83 -2.96 -71.90
C SER A 984 9.50 -2.49 -72.51
N ASN A 985 9.27 -2.83 -73.78
CA ASN A 985 8.03 -2.49 -74.47
C ASN A 985 6.92 -3.54 -74.21
N THR A 986 6.56 -3.70 -72.94
CA THR A 986 5.55 -4.64 -72.45
C THR A 986 4.60 -3.96 -71.47
N LEU A 987 3.46 -4.58 -71.15
CA LEU A 987 2.54 -4.02 -70.14
C LEU A 987 3.21 -3.92 -68.75
N TYR A 988 4.05 -4.90 -68.37
CA TYR A 988 4.88 -4.81 -67.17
C TYR A 988 5.89 -3.65 -67.26
N GLY A 989 6.58 -3.49 -68.38
CA GLY A 989 7.51 -2.37 -68.59
C GLY A 989 6.85 -0.99 -68.47
N LEU A 990 5.64 -0.81 -69.02
CA LEU A 990 4.85 0.42 -68.85
C LEU A 990 4.47 0.67 -67.37
N CYS A 991 4.07 -0.36 -66.64
CA CYS A 991 3.76 -0.23 -65.21
C CYS A 991 5.00 0.17 -64.39
N HIS A 992 6.17 -0.39 -64.71
CA HIS A 992 7.44 -0.05 -64.07
C HIS A 992 7.91 1.36 -64.42
N ARG A 993 7.74 1.81 -65.67
CA ARG A 993 8.03 3.20 -66.08
C ARG A 993 7.15 4.19 -65.32
N LYS A 994 5.84 3.92 -65.23
CA LYS A 994 4.93 4.71 -64.40
C LYS A 994 5.35 4.74 -62.94
N LEU A 995 5.81 3.62 -62.39
CA LEU A 995 6.27 3.56 -61.01
C LEU A 995 7.54 4.39 -60.79
N GLN A 996 8.50 4.35 -61.71
CA GLN A 996 9.71 5.17 -61.66
C GLN A 996 9.38 6.67 -61.73
N LEU A 997 8.52 7.07 -62.69
CA LEU A 997 8.07 8.46 -62.82
C LEU A 997 7.30 8.91 -61.58
N PHE A 998 6.39 8.09 -61.06
CA PHE A 998 5.68 8.38 -59.81
C PHE A 998 6.64 8.66 -58.65
N ARG A 999 7.67 7.81 -58.46
CA ARG A 999 8.67 8.04 -57.42
C ARG A 999 9.46 9.33 -57.65
N SER A 1000 9.86 9.59 -58.89
CA SER A 1000 10.59 10.82 -59.25
C SER A 1000 9.76 12.08 -58.97
N TYR A 1001 8.50 12.11 -59.40
CA TYR A 1001 7.59 13.22 -59.12
C TYR A 1001 7.36 13.40 -57.62
N ALA A 1002 7.13 12.31 -56.88
CA ALA A 1002 6.91 12.33 -55.44
C ALA A 1002 8.11 12.87 -54.65
N THR A 1003 9.33 12.43 -54.99
CA THR A 1003 10.56 12.92 -54.33
C THR A 1003 10.86 14.37 -54.71
N THR A 1004 10.55 14.81 -55.94
CA THR A 1004 10.86 16.17 -56.40
C THR A 1004 9.87 17.22 -55.85
N HIS A 1005 8.57 16.90 -55.81
CA HIS A 1005 7.52 17.82 -55.36
C HIS A 1005 7.21 17.68 -53.86
N GLY A 1006 7.71 16.63 -53.22
CA GLY A 1006 7.37 16.26 -51.85
C GLY A 1006 5.96 15.65 -51.74
N MET A 1007 5.67 15.07 -50.57
CA MET A 1007 4.37 14.51 -50.23
C MET A 1007 3.83 15.24 -48.99
N PRO A 1008 3.17 16.40 -49.15
CA PRO A 1008 2.66 17.15 -48.02
C PRO A 1008 1.49 16.42 -47.35
N MET A 1009 1.48 16.42 -46.02
CA MET A 1009 0.33 15.93 -45.26
C MET A 1009 -0.84 16.90 -45.39
N ARG A 1010 -2.07 16.39 -45.39
CA ARG A 1010 -3.29 17.20 -45.37
C ARG A 1010 -3.35 18.04 -44.09
N GLU A 1011 -3.90 19.24 -44.22
CA GLU A 1011 -4.01 20.18 -43.11
C GLU A 1011 -4.83 19.57 -41.95
N GLY A 1012 -4.38 19.81 -40.71
CA GLY A 1012 -5.04 19.34 -39.50
C GLY A 1012 -4.85 17.85 -39.14
N VAL A 1013 -4.31 17.00 -40.03
CA VAL A 1013 -4.09 15.56 -39.74
C VAL A 1013 -3.27 15.34 -38.47
N LEU A 1014 -2.13 16.03 -38.35
CA LEU A 1014 -1.24 15.86 -37.19
C LEU A 1014 -1.88 16.35 -35.89
N GLN A 1015 -2.69 17.42 -35.96
CA GLN A 1015 -3.44 17.95 -34.82
C GLN A 1015 -4.47 16.93 -34.35
N LEU A 1016 -5.24 16.34 -35.28
CA LEU A 1016 -6.23 15.33 -34.96
C LEU A 1016 -5.59 14.06 -34.39
N ILE A 1017 -4.50 13.56 -34.99
CA ILE A 1017 -3.76 12.39 -34.45
C ILE A 1017 -3.26 12.67 -33.04
N SER A 1018 -2.67 13.85 -32.80
CA SER A 1018 -2.22 14.25 -31.47
C SER A 1018 -3.37 14.31 -30.46
N LEU A 1019 -4.50 14.89 -30.86
CA LEU A 1019 -5.70 14.97 -30.04
C LEU A 1019 -6.22 13.57 -29.69
N LEU A 1020 -6.39 12.68 -30.67
CA LEU A 1020 -6.85 11.30 -30.45
C LEU A 1020 -5.95 10.56 -29.46
N ARG A 1021 -4.62 10.71 -29.60
CA ARG A 1021 -3.64 10.08 -28.71
C ARG A 1021 -3.70 10.61 -27.29
N GLN A 1022 -3.90 11.92 -27.08
CA GLN A 1022 -4.08 12.50 -25.75
C GLN A 1022 -5.27 11.89 -25.01
N TYR A 1023 -6.31 11.50 -25.75
CA TYR A 1023 -7.49 10.83 -25.22
C TYR A 1023 -7.37 9.29 -25.23
N GLY A 1024 -6.21 8.72 -25.59
CA GLY A 1024 -5.97 7.28 -25.59
C GLY A 1024 -6.68 6.49 -26.70
N ILE A 1025 -7.07 7.16 -27.80
CA ILE A 1025 -7.68 6.53 -28.97
C ILE A 1025 -6.58 6.09 -29.94
N ALA A 1026 -6.62 4.83 -30.37
CA ALA A 1026 -5.61 4.28 -31.28
C ALA A 1026 -5.80 4.81 -32.71
N VAL A 1027 -4.69 5.03 -33.42
CA VAL A 1027 -4.67 5.63 -34.75
C VAL A 1027 -4.02 4.67 -35.74
N GLY A 1028 -4.79 4.20 -36.71
CA GLY A 1028 -4.32 3.32 -37.77
C GLY A 1028 -4.30 4.00 -39.14
N CYS A 1029 -3.56 3.45 -40.09
CA CYS A 1029 -3.63 3.87 -41.49
C CYS A 1029 -3.57 2.68 -42.46
N VAL A 1030 -4.32 2.77 -43.55
CA VAL A 1030 -4.44 1.70 -44.55
C VAL A 1030 -4.31 2.22 -45.97
N SER A 1031 -3.84 1.36 -46.87
CA SER A 1031 -3.85 1.63 -48.32
C SER A 1031 -3.78 0.34 -49.12
N GLY A 1032 -4.53 0.27 -50.22
CA GLY A 1032 -4.42 -0.82 -51.21
C GLY A 1032 -3.12 -0.78 -52.04
N SER A 1033 -2.33 0.29 -51.94
CA SER A 1033 -1.08 0.43 -52.70
C SER A 1033 0.05 -0.41 -52.09
N LYS A 1034 0.79 -1.14 -52.93
CA LYS A 1034 2.02 -1.87 -52.53
C LYS A 1034 3.20 -0.94 -52.19
N ASN A 1035 3.07 0.36 -52.44
CA ASN A 1035 4.09 1.37 -52.15
C ASN A 1035 3.65 2.35 -51.03
N ALA A 1036 2.53 2.08 -50.35
CA ALA A 1036 1.95 3.01 -49.39
C ALA A 1036 2.92 3.40 -48.26
N ARG A 1037 3.65 2.43 -47.70
CA ARG A 1037 4.60 2.72 -46.63
C ARG A 1037 5.78 3.56 -47.12
N TRP A 1038 6.21 3.38 -48.37
CA TRP A 1038 7.20 4.25 -48.99
C TRP A 1038 6.70 5.69 -49.10
N VAL A 1039 5.49 5.91 -49.64
CA VAL A 1039 4.89 7.25 -49.79
C VAL A 1039 4.82 7.99 -48.45
N VAL A 1040 4.40 7.31 -47.39
CA VAL A 1040 4.31 7.91 -46.05
C VAL A 1040 5.68 8.26 -45.48
N ASN A 1041 6.71 7.48 -45.79
CA ASN A 1041 8.08 7.75 -45.35
C ASN A 1041 8.73 8.92 -46.08
N GLU A 1042 8.24 9.31 -47.26
CA GLU A 1042 8.63 10.55 -47.93
C GLU A 1042 7.98 11.80 -47.30
N THR A 1043 7.02 11.62 -46.38
CA THR A 1043 6.48 12.74 -45.58
C THR A 1043 7.42 13.10 -44.43
N THR A 1044 7.33 14.33 -43.91
CA THR A 1044 8.21 14.83 -42.83
C THR A 1044 8.15 14.03 -41.51
N LYS A 1045 7.13 13.19 -41.29
CA LYS A 1045 6.93 12.47 -40.03
C LYS A 1045 6.99 10.94 -40.15
N GLY A 1046 6.94 10.39 -41.36
CA GLY A 1046 7.04 8.95 -41.62
C GLY A 1046 5.88 8.12 -41.05
N SER A 1047 5.96 6.79 -41.19
CA SER A 1047 4.88 5.88 -40.76
C SER A 1047 4.75 5.71 -39.23
N SER A 1048 5.68 6.25 -38.44
CA SER A 1048 5.70 6.14 -36.97
C SER A 1048 4.58 6.92 -36.26
N ILE A 1049 3.83 7.75 -36.99
CA ILE A 1049 2.69 8.48 -36.44
C ILE A 1049 1.44 7.60 -36.23
N PHE A 1050 1.45 6.36 -36.76
CA PHE A 1050 0.35 5.41 -36.64
C PHE A 1050 0.72 4.24 -35.73
N ASP A 1051 -0.22 3.80 -34.90
CA ASP A 1051 -0.09 2.64 -34.01
C ASP A 1051 -0.18 1.32 -34.80
N SER A 1052 -0.87 1.35 -35.95
CA SER A 1052 -0.97 0.23 -36.91
C SER A 1052 -1.00 0.77 -38.33
N PHE A 1053 -0.28 0.12 -39.25
CA PHE A 1053 -0.29 0.52 -40.65
C PHE A 1053 -0.22 -0.68 -41.59
N LEU A 1054 -1.21 -0.80 -42.48
CA LEU A 1054 -1.42 -1.92 -43.41
C LEU A 1054 -1.35 -1.45 -44.86
N GLU A 1055 -0.39 -1.97 -45.62
CA GLU A 1055 -0.20 -1.67 -47.04
C GLU A 1055 -0.61 -2.83 -47.96
N GLY A 1056 -0.74 -2.55 -49.26
CA GLY A 1056 -1.24 -3.51 -50.24
C GLY A 1056 -0.43 -4.81 -50.34
N LYS A 1057 0.90 -4.75 -50.15
CA LYS A 1057 1.76 -5.96 -50.19
C LYS A 1057 1.45 -6.88 -49.01
N GLU A 1058 1.29 -6.29 -47.83
CA GLU A 1058 0.97 -7.02 -46.62
C GLU A 1058 -0.47 -7.56 -46.66
N GLY A 1059 -1.43 -6.73 -47.08
CA GLY A 1059 -2.82 -7.18 -47.18
C GLY A 1059 -3.03 -8.28 -48.23
N GLU A 1060 -2.30 -8.28 -49.34
CA GLU A 1060 -2.31 -9.39 -50.31
C GLU A 1060 -1.80 -10.69 -49.68
N SER A 1061 -0.73 -10.65 -48.88
CA SER A 1061 -0.20 -11.83 -48.18
C SER A 1061 -1.19 -12.41 -47.16
N LEU A 1062 -2.09 -11.56 -46.63
CA LEU A 1062 -3.14 -11.92 -45.68
C LEU A 1062 -4.47 -12.27 -46.37
N GLY A 1063 -4.54 -12.20 -47.70
CA GLY A 1063 -5.77 -12.47 -48.46
C GLY A 1063 -6.87 -11.42 -48.28
N LEU A 1064 -6.54 -10.19 -47.88
CA LEU A 1064 -7.49 -9.11 -47.63
C LEU A 1064 -7.97 -8.48 -48.94
N ARG A 1065 -9.27 -8.16 -49.03
CA ARG A 1065 -9.88 -7.50 -50.19
C ARG A 1065 -9.95 -5.99 -49.97
N TRP A 1066 -9.50 -5.20 -50.95
CA TRP A 1066 -9.44 -3.73 -50.85
C TRP A 1066 -10.74 -3.02 -51.17
N ARG A 1067 -11.36 -3.26 -52.34
CA ARG A 1067 -12.67 -2.70 -52.77
C ARG A 1067 -13.44 -3.79 -53.53
N PRO A 1068 -14.77 -3.92 -53.42
CA PRO A 1068 -15.71 -3.04 -52.69
C PRO A 1068 -15.83 -3.33 -51.19
N GLU A 1069 -15.00 -4.22 -50.66
CA GLU A 1069 -14.93 -4.62 -49.25
C GLU A 1069 -14.07 -3.65 -48.44
N MET A 1070 -14.01 -3.78 -47.12
CA MET A 1070 -13.16 -2.94 -46.25
C MET A 1070 -12.22 -3.78 -45.36
N ASP A 1071 -11.83 -4.97 -45.83
CA ASP A 1071 -11.06 -5.95 -45.04
C ASP A 1071 -9.76 -5.35 -44.47
N TYR A 1072 -9.11 -4.41 -45.18
CA TYR A 1072 -7.92 -3.69 -44.71
C TYR A 1072 -8.19 -2.84 -43.47
N PHE A 1073 -9.30 -2.09 -43.46
CA PHE A 1073 -9.71 -1.25 -42.34
C PHE A 1073 -10.09 -2.11 -41.13
N GLU A 1074 -10.79 -3.22 -41.36
CA GLU A 1074 -11.16 -4.18 -40.32
C GLU A 1074 -9.93 -4.83 -39.68
N ALA A 1075 -9.01 -5.34 -40.51
CA ALA A 1075 -7.77 -5.92 -40.04
C ALA A 1075 -6.91 -4.89 -39.27
N CYS A 1076 -6.91 -3.62 -39.71
CA CYS A 1076 -6.20 -2.54 -39.01
C CYS A 1076 -6.80 -2.26 -37.64
N ALA A 1077 -8.13 -2.16 -37.54
CA ALA A 1077 -8.84 -1.97 -36.28
C ALA A 1077 -8.58 -3.14 -35.31
N HIS A 1078 -8.65 -4.39 -35.80
CA HIS A 1078 -8.37 -5.58 -34.99
C HIS A 1078 -6.92 -5.63 -34.46
N ARG A 1079 -5.93 -5.18 -35.24
CA ARG A 1079 -4.54 -5.07 -34.76
C ARG A 1079 -4.36 -4.05 -33.65
N MET A 1080 -5.26 -3.07 -33.54
CA MET A 1080 -5.30 -2.08 -32.47
C MET A 1080 -6.27 -2.48 -31.34
N ASP A 1081 -6.68 -3.75 -31.30
CA ASP A 1081 -7.61 -4.31 -30.30
C ASP A 1081 -8.99 -3.62 -30.27
N ALA A 1082 -9.44 -3.13 -31.43
CA ALA A 1082 -10.73 -2.47 -31.60
C ALA A 1082 -11.70 -3.30 -32.45
N ALA A 1083 -12.96 -3.36 -32.03
CA ALA A 1083 -14.03 -3.95 -32.85
C ALA A 1083 -14.40 -3.03 -34.03
N THR A 1084 -14.75 -3.59 -35.18
CA THR A 1084 -15.10 -2.83 -36.40
C THR A 1084 -16.20 -1.80 -36.17
N ASN A 1085 -17.28 -2.17 -35.47
CA ASN A 1085 -18.40 -1.27 -35.13
C ASN A 1085 -18.06 -0.19 -34.08
N ARG A 1086 -16.79 -0.15 -33.66
CA ARG A 1086 -16.19 0.83 -32.75
C ARG A 1086 -14.95 1.48 -33.35
N ALA A 1087 -14.74 1.32 -34.66
CA ALA A 1087 -13.73 2.03 -35.41
C ALA A 1087 -14.39 3.17 -36.20
N VAL A 1088 -13.80 4.35 -36.12
CA VAL A 1088 -14.11 5.48 -37.01
C VAL A 1088 -13.15 5.40 -38.20
N VAL A 1089 -13.64 5.60 -39.41
CA VAL A 1089 -12.79 5.61 -40.61
C VAL A 1089 -12.70 7.01 -41.19
N VAL A 1090 -11.50 7.43 -41.59
CA VAL A 1090 -11.26 8.70 -42.29
C VAL A 1090 -10.83 8.38 -43.70
N MET A 1091 -11.53 8.90 -44.71
CA MET A 1091 -11.30 8.55 -46.11
C MET A 1091 -11.50 9.73 -47.04
N ASP A 1092 -10.82 9.71 -48.18
CA ASP A 1092 -10.96 10.70 -49.24
C ASP A 1092 -11.96 10.18 -50.29
N GLY A 1093 -13.25 10.29 -49.95
CA GLY A 1093 -14.34 9.77 -50.75
C GLY A 1093 -14.65 8.29 -50.50
N ILE A 1094 -15.94 7.96 -50.55
CA ILE A 1094 -16.46 6.61 -50.29
C ILE A 1094 -16.62 5.77 -51.58
N ASP A 1095 -16.25 6.33 -52.73
CA ASP A 1095 -16.52 5.80 -54.07
C ASP A 1095 -15.97 4.38 -54.29
N GLY A 1096 -16.78 3.43 -54.72
CA GLY A 1096 -16.31 2.07 -55.00
C GLY A 1096 -16.15 1.17 -53.78
N PHE A 1097 -16.46 1.65 -52.56
CA PHE A 1097 -16.80 0.78 -51.43
C PHE A 1097 -18.30 0.46 -51.43
N SER A 1098 -18.65 -0.76 -51.01
CA SER A 1098 -20.06 -1.11 -50.85
C SER A 1098 -20.65 -0.43 -49.61
N LYS A 1099 -21.88 0.07 -49.72
CA LYS A 1099 -22.65 0.61 -48.59
C LYS A 1099 -22.65 -0.32 -47.37
N LYS A 1100 -22.83 -1.63 -47.61
CA LYS A 1100 -22.83 -2.66 -46.56
C LYS A 1100 -21.49 -2.75 -45.81
N ALA A 1101 -20.36 -2.55 -46.48
CA ALA A 1101 -19.05 -2.59 -45.84
C ALA A 1101 -18.81 -1.34 -44.97
N LEU A 1102 -19.15 -0.16 -45.49
CA LEU A 1102 -19.05 1.12 -44.77
C LEU A 1102 -19.89 1.11 -43.47
N GLU A 1103 -21.13 0.61 -43.53
CA GLU A 1103 -22.06 0.57 -42.40
C GLU A 1103 -21.66 -0.41 -41.27
N ARG A 1104 -20.56 -1.19 -41.43
CA ARG A 1104 -20.00 -2.01 -40.35
C ARG A 1104 -19.19 -1.19 -39.33
N PHE A 1105 -18.75 0.00 -39.72
CA PHE A 1105 -17.96 0.91 -38.89
C PHE A 1105 -18.84 1.81 -38.01
N ARG A 1106 -18.27 2.45 -37.00
CA ARG A 1106 -19.05 3.33 -36.11
C ARG A 1106 -19.47 4.61 -36.82
N MET A 1107 -18.57 5.17 -37.63
CA MET A 1107 -18.72 6.46 -38.30
C MET A 1107 -17.72 6.57 -39.45
N VAL A 1108 -18.08 7.32 -40.48
CA VAL A 1108 -17.19 7.71 -41.59
C VAL A 1108 -16.94 9.21 -41.55
N ILE A 1109 -15.68 9.62 -41.60
CA ILE A 1109 -15.27 11.01 -41.82
C ILE A 1109 -14.77 11.09 -43.25
N ASP A 1110 -15.48 11.86 -44.08
CA ASP A 1110 -15.20 12.00 -45.48
C ASP A 1110 -14.59 13.38 -45.73
N VAL A 1111 -13.35 13.38 -46.24
CA VAL A 1111 -12.58 14.60 -46.53
C VAL A 1111 -12.57 14.97 -48.01
N SER A 1112 -13.41 14.32 -48.82
CA SER A 1112 -13.48 14.59 -50.25
C SER A 1112 -13.99 16.01 -50.56
N PRO A 1113 -13.41 16.70 -51.55
CA PRO A 1113 -13.82 18.04 -51.94
C PRO A 1113 -15.21 18.08 -52.60
N VAL A 1114 -15.62 16.98 -53.24
CA VAL A 1114 -16.91 16.80 -53.89
C VAL A 1114 -17.51 15.46 -53.45
N PRO A 1115 -18.25 15.41 -52.33
CA PRO A 1115 -18.76 14.16 -51.77
C PRO A 1115 -19.91 13.60 -52.61
N GLU A 1116 -19.91 12.28 -52.83
CA GLU A 1116 -21.01 11.57 -53.50
C GLU A 1116 -22.31 11.65 -52.67
N GLU A 1117 -23.47 11.83 -53.33
CA GLU A 1117 -24.80 11.85 -52.70
C GLU A 1117 -25.26 10.43 -52.31
N THR A 1118 -24.59 9.81 -51.34
CA THR A 1118 -24.91 8.48 -50.81
C THR A 1118 -25.27 8.56 -49.32
N THR A 1119 -26.46 8.07 -48.95
CA THR A 1119 -26.94 8.03 -47.56
C THR A 1119 -26.54 6.72 -46.85
N LEU A 1120 -25.80 6.82 -45.74
CA LEU A 1120 -25.41 5.70 -44.88
C LEU A 1120 -26.28 5.62 -43.62
N ALA A 1121 -26.46 4.42 -43.07
CA ALA A 1121 -27.16 4.19 -41.80
C ALA A 1121 -26.35 4.63 -40.56
N ILE A 1122 -25.05 4.84 -40.74
CA ILE A 1122 -24.12 5.34 -39.72
C ILE A 1122 -23.84 6.84 -39.96
N PRO A 1123 -23.37 7.59 -38.94
CA PRO A 1123 -22.96 8.98 -39.13
C PRO A 1123 -21.87 9.11 -40.20
N ARG A 1124 -22.06 10.07 -41.11
CA ARG A 1124 -21.08 10.50 -42.11
C ARG A 1124 -20.80 11.99 -41.87
N VAL A 1125 -19.58 12.31 -41.46
CA VAL A 1125 -19.14 13.69 -41.20
C VAL A 1125 -18.34 14.17 -42.40
N LEU A 1126 -18.80 15.25 -43.04
CA LEU A 1126 -18.09 15.90 -44.14
C LEU A 1126 -17.14 16.93 -43.55
N ALA A 1127 -15.82 16.71 -43.66
CA ALA A 1127 -14.81 17.58 -43.08
C ALA A 1127 -13.86 18.12 -44.16
N LYS A 1128 -13.96 19.42 -44.46
CA LYS A 1128 -13.05 20.08 -45.41
C LYS A 1128 -11.63 20.21 -44.86
N ASN A 1129 -11.50 20.42 -43.54
CA ASN A 1129 -10.23 20.45 -42.83
C ASN A 1129 -10.32 19.52 -41.61
N LEU A 1130 -9.32 18.66 -41.42
CA LEU A 1130 -9.29 17.74 -40.28
C LEU A 1130 -8.97 18.46 -38.96
N GLY A 1131 -8.46 19.70 -39.01
CA GLY A 1131 -8.19 20.54 -37.84
C GLY A 1131 -9.45 21.05 -37.14
N ASP A 1132 -10.59 21.05 -37.83
CA ASP A 1132 -11.88 21.47 -37.28
C ASP A 1132 -12.56 20.36 -36.44
N ILE A 1133 -12.00 19.14 -36.45
CA ILE A 1133 -12.56 17.99 -35.74
C ILE A 1133 -12.07 17.98 -34.30
N THR A 1134 -13.01 18.14 -33.36
CA THR A 1134 -12.74 18.05 -31.91
C THR A 1134 -13.22 16.72 -31.32
N MET A 1135 -12.80 16.41 -30.09
CA MET A 1135 -13.28 15.24 -29.38
C MET A 1135 -14.77 15.33 -29.03
N GLU A 1136 -15.28 16.52 -28.72
CA GLU A 1136 -16.72 16.72 -28.51
C GLU A 1136 -17.49 16.39 -29.78
N THR A 1137 -17.01 16.85 -30.93
CA THR A 1137 -17.63 16.59 -32.23
C THR A 1137 -17.70 15.09 -32.52
N LEU A 1138 -16.58 14.37 -32.37
CA LEU A 1138 -16.54 12.91 -32.56
C LEU A 1138 -17.48 12.19 -31.58
N ASN A 1139 -17.53 12.62 -30.33
CA ASN A 1139 -18.39 12.00 -29.32
C ASN A 1139 -19.88 12.25 -29.61
N GLU A 1140 -20.27 13.47 -29.99
CA GLU A 1140 -21.66 13.81 -30.32
C GLU A 1140 -22.21 12.98 -31.47
N TYR A 1141 -21.47 12.88 -32.58
CA TYR A 1141 -21.89 12.12 -33.75
C TYR A 1141 -21.91 10.62 -33.48
N THR A 1142 -20.98 10.10 -32.69
CA THR A 1142 -20.96 8.67 -32.38
C THR A 1142 -22.05 8.28 -31.39
N VAL A 1143 -22.47 9.15 -30.46
CA VAL A 1143 -23.57 8.88 -29.51
C VAL A 1143 -24.96 9.08 -30.15
N ARG A 1144 -25.14 10.13 -30.97
CA ARG A 1144 -26.42 10.46 -31.61
C ARG A 1144 -26.53 9.85 -33.00
N GLY A 1145 -26.70 8.54 -33.08
CA GLY A 1145 -26.97 7.83 -34.34
C GLY A 1145 -28.34 8.18 -34.97
N ARG A 1146 -28.53 9.42 -35.45
CA ARG A 1146 -29.54 9.82 -36.46
C ARG A 1146 -29.06 11.05 -37.23
N VAL A 1147 -28.92 10.86 -38.55
CA VAL A 1147 -28.61 11.82 -39.63
C VAL A 1147 -28.89 13.30 -39.27
N VAL A 1148 -27.86 14.13 -39.24
CA VAL A 1148 -27.97 15.59 -39.34
C VAL A 1148 -27.21 16.03 -40.59
N ASN A 1149 -27.95 16.35 -41.65
CA ASN A 1149 -27.42 17.07 -42.81
C ASN A 1149 -27.20 18.55 -42.42
N HIS A 1150 -26.00 18.90 -41.96
CA HIS A 1150 -25.60 20.30 -41.81
C HIS A 1150 -24.97 20.83 -43.10
N LEU A 1151 -25.76 20.91 -44.18
CA LEU A 1151 -25.48 21.76 -45.36
C LEU A 1151 -26.80 22.24 -45.97
N ARG A 1152 -27.44 23.19 -45.27
CA ARG A 1152 -28.35 24.20 -45.83
C ARG A 1152 -28.19 25.47 -45.01
N GLU A 1153 -27.08 26.17 -45.26
CA GLU A 1153 -26.89 27.63 -45.22
C GLU A 1153 -25.38 27.93 -45.30
N MET A 1154 -24.84 27.81 -46.53
CA MET A 1154 -24.03 28.80 -47.25
C MET A 1154 -23.69 28.24 -48.62
#